data_AF-A0A841B640-F1
#
_entry.id   AF-A0A841B640-F1
#
_cell.length_a   1.000
_cell.length_b   1.000
_cell.length_c   1.000
_cell.angle_alpha   90.00
_cell.angle_beta   90.00
_cell.angle_gamma   90.00
#
_symmetry.space_group_name_H-M   'P 1'
#
loop_
_entity.id
_entity.type
_entity.pdbx_description
1 polymer ?
#
loop_
_entity_poly.entity_id
_entity_poly.type
_entity_poly.pdbx_seq_one_letter_code
_entity_poly.pdbx_strand_id
1 'polypeptide(L)'
;MRRVLVLALMGTLLVGAVTPASAAPTPFAGLSAFFDNAGSSNLDGFGHGLSAEALSLRGVSPGALISSHGTRFTWPTASPGARDNATAQGQTVGVPGSSDRLGFLVTATGGRSVSGTGTITYTDGTTRPYRIGSPDWAAPVPSGVAPAISMPYRNGPGGKDVRQVNVYHADVAIDPQRTVHRVRLPDAPALHVFAVALAGRPNLALGALARQSSDAFGSPASRAVDGDTNGVYANNSITHTGSDRHAWWQADLGGAAAIDTLELWNRTDCCAERLTGFRVFVSPEPLDPAVPPEEQAKRPGVWSSHHSGPAGALTILKPGTTGRYVLVQLDGTGNLSLAELRVFGRAQAETGWVGTWGTSQAGPASAGYAGYSIRNVVHTSVGGNRARVTFSNKFGTAPLTLGAATVASRGSGETADAVPGSVRRLTFAGQPTVTVPAGDDVTSDPLDFAVPEDADLLVTTYTPDSPGVATHHPSASQTSFLAQGDVSAAESGARFTERTGSWFYVEEIDVQGAPAAGSVVAFGDSITDGGYSTSGANHRWPDYLADRMKVLPAAQRRGVLNSGVSANRLLLDGGDVPILRSGLSRLDDDVLDRTGVRTAIVLMGINDLLQTPRQNDPAALAAGYRNLVDRLHAKGIKVIGATLTPFKGWWGHDSGLEATRTGVNELIRSGGIFDGVADFDAAVRDPADPSAMRPEFAAEDKLHPSDAGNEALAAAIELAGL
;
A
#
# COMPACT_ATOMS: atom_id res chain seq x y z
N MET A 1 -75.86 -19.46 60.70
CA MET A 1 -75.04 -18.32 60.23
C MET A 1 -73.61 -18.57 60.69
N ARG A 2 -72.66 -18.78 59.77
CA ARG A 2 -71.47 -17.91 59.52
C ARG A 2 -70.67 -17.61 60.80
N ARG A 3 -69.38 -17.91 60.96
CA ARG A 3 -68.24 -18.11 60.03
C ARG A 3 -67.15 -18.88 60.82
N VAL A 4 -66.48 -19.82 60.17
CA VAL A 4 -65.22 -20.42 60.68
C VAL A 4 -64.06 -19.68 60.00
N LEU A 5 -63.14 -19.18 60.82
CA LEU A 5 -61.83 -18.67 60.42
C LEU A 5 -60.86 -19.86 60.51
N VAL A 6 -60.19 -20.23 59.42
CA VAL A 6 -59.16 -21.27 59.41
C VAL A 6 -57.78 -20.65 59.16
N LEU A 7 -56.87 -21.19 59.97
CA LEU A 7 -55.42 -21.06 60.05
C LEU A 7 -54.67 -21.04 58.71
N ALA A 8 -53.51 -20.37 58.81
CA ALA A 8 -52.45 -20.23 57.84
C ALA A 8 -51.78 -21.56 57.43
N LEU A 9 -51.30 -21.59 56.19
CA LEU A 9 -50.15 -22.40 55.77
C LEU A 9 -49.24 -21.53 54.89
N MET A 10 -47.96 -21.42 55.26
CA MET A 10 -46.93 -20.73 54.49
C MET A 10 -46.54 -21.55 53.25
N GLY A 11 -46.57 -20.92 52.08
CA GLY A 11 -45.95 -21.39 50.84
C GLY A 11 -45.00 -20.33 50.29
N THR A 12 -43.73 -20.67 50.15
CA THR A 12 -42.68 -19.82 49.57
C THR A 12 -42.82 -19.85 48.04
N LEU A 13 -43.18 -18.71 47.44
CA LEU A 13 -43.16 -18.52 45.98
C LEU A 13 -41.72 -18.26 45.51
N LEU A 14 -41.18 -19.12 44.64
CA LEU A 14 -40.14 -18.72 43.69
C LEU A 14 -40.79 -17.88 42.59
N VAL A 15 -40.47 -16.60 42.53
CA VAL A 15 -40.76 -15.75 41.37
C VAL A 15 -39.66 -15.99 40.34
N GLY A 16 -39.98 -16.72 39.28
CA GLY A 16 -39.12 -16.83 38.10
C GLY A 16 -39.04 -15.46 37.42
N ALA A 17 -37.86 -14.84 37.46
CA ALA A 17 -37.57 -13.67 36.66
C ALA A 17 -37.53 -14.10 35.18
N VAL A 18 -38.56 -13.73 34.43
CA VAL A 18 -38.51 -13.76 32.97
C VAL A 18 -37.50 -12.70 32.54
N THR A 19 -36.29 -13.12 32.20
CA THR A 19 -35.35 -12.27 31.47
C THR A 19 -35.99 -11.94 30.12
N PRO A 20 -36.18 -10.67 29.75
CA PRO A 20 -36.64 -10.36 28.41
C PRO A 20 -35.58 -10.86 27.43
N ALA A 21 -36.02 -11.55 26.39
CA ALA A 21 -35.15 -11.89 25.27
C ALA A 21 -34.47 -10.60 24.79
N SER A 22 -33.14 -10.57 24.84
CA SER A 22 -32.36 -9.51 24.21
C SER A 22 -32.72 -9.51 22.74
N ALA A 23 -33.48 -8.52 22.29
CA ALA A 23 -33.63 -8.25 20.87
C ALA A 23 -32.23 -8.15 20.27
N ALA A 24 -31.98 -8.85 19.15
CA ALA A 24 -30.78 -8.64 18.37
C ALA A 24 -30.66 -7.13 18.08
N PRO A 25 -29.51 -6.48 18.32
CA PRO A 25 -29.37 -5.08 17.97
C PRO A 25 -29.59 -4.95 16.47
N THR A 26 -30.63 -4.23 16.08
CA THR A 26 -30.85 -3.83 14.69
C THR A 26 -29.56 -3.16 14.21
N PRO A 27 -28.95 -3.56 13.08
CA PRO A 27 -27.75 -2.90 12.59
C PRO A 27 -28.06 -1.42 12.38
N PHE A 28 -27.27 -0.54 13.02
CA PHE A 28 -27.41 0.90 12.82
C PHE A 28 -27.23 1.23 11.34
N ALA A 29 -27.99 2.21 10.86
CA ALA A 29 -27.91 2.63 9.47
C ALA A 29 -26.50 3.11 9.11
N GLY A 30 -26.01 2.68 7.94
CA GLY A 30 -24.78 3.22 7.35
C GLY A 30 -24.98 4.66 6.88
N LEU A 31 -23.87 5.35 6.53
CA LEU A 31 -23.90 6.76 6.14
C LEU A 31 -24.87 7.04 4.98
N SER A 32 -25.02 6.09 4.05
CA SER A 32 -25.88 6.21 2.87
C SER A 32 -27.37 6.42 3.21
N ALA A 33 -27.83 5.97 4.38
CA ALA A 33 -29.20 6.24 4.83
C ALA A 33 -29.48 7.72 5.13
N PHE A 34 -28.42 8.53 5.24
CA PHE A 34 -28.47 9.95 5.56
C PHE A 34 -28.08 10.84 4.37
N PHE A 35 -27.91 10.30 3.16
CA PHE A 35 -27.58 11.13 2.00
C PHE A 35 -28.71 12.10 1.66
N ASP A 36 -28.37 13.39 1.63
CA ASP A 36 -29.33 14.50 1.65
C ASP A 36 -28.96 15.65 0.71
N ASN A 37 -27.81 15.59 0.03
CA ASN A 37 -27.47 16.58 -0.99
C ASN A 37 -28.47 16.55 -2.15
N ALA A 38 -28.78 17.72 -2.71
CA ALA A 38 -29.87 17.88 -3.66
C ALA A 38 -29.55 17.27 -5.05
N GLY A 39 -30.60 16.79 -5.74
CA GLY A 39 -30.51 16.11 -7.05
C GLY A 39 -29.96 17.00 -8.17
N SER A 40 -29.18 16.36 -9.07
CA SER A 40 -28.41 16.93 -10.20
C SER A 40 -27.70 18.26 -9.92
N SER A 41 -26.40 18.17 -9.58
CA SER A 41 -25.46 19.29 -9.51
C SER A 41 -25.77 20.33 -8.44
N ASN A 42 -26.08 19.97 -7.18
CA ASN A 42 -26.28 20.97 -6.14
C ASN A 42 -25.71 20.57 -4.77
N LEU A 43 -24.38 20.61 -4.69
CA LEU A 43 -23.61 20.43 -3.45
C LEU A 43 -23.64 21.69 -2.58
N ASP A 44 -23.51 22.88 -3.18
CA ASP A 44 -23.32 24.15 -2.46
C ASP A 44 -24.59 24.98 -2.24
N GLY A 45 -25.75 24.50 -2.71
CA GLY A 45 -27.02 25.22 -2.67
C GLY A 45 -27.24 26.18 -3.86
N PHE A 46 -26.23 26.40 -4.71
CA PHE A 46 -26.26 27.32 -5.85
C PHE A 46 -26.28 26.61 -7.21
N GLY A 47 -26.49 25.29 -7.23
CA GLY A 47 -26.52 24.51 -8.47
C GLY A 47 -25.12 24.15 -8.99
N HIS A 48 -24.09 24.18 -8.13
CA HIS A 48 -22.80 23.57 -8.45
C HIS A 48 -22.61 22.23 -7.72
N GLY A 49 -21.93 21.27 -8.35
CA GLY A 49 -21.63 19.97 -7.75
C GLY A 49 -20.41 19.28 -8.36
N LEU A 50 -20.00 18.17 -7.73
CA LEU A 50 -18.92 17.33 -8.23
C LEU A 50 -19.31 16.70 -9.57
N SER A 51 -18.38 16.66 -10.53
CA SER A 51 -18.64 16.06 -11.85
C SER A 51 -18.30 14.57 -11.84
N ALA A 52 -19.28 13.72 -12.14
CA ALA A 52 -19.06 12.28 -12.25
C ALA A 52 -18.04 11.91 -13.34
N GLU A 53 -18.00 12.67 -14.44
CA GLU A 53 -16.98 12.51 -15.49
C GLU A 53 -15.59 12.85 -14.96
N ALA A 54 -15.43 13.99 -14.28
CA ALA A 54 -14.14 14.39 -13.68
C ALA A 54 -13.67 13.40 -12.60
N LEU A 55 -14.59 12.86 -11.81
CA LEU A 55 -14.32 11.81 -10.83
C LEU A 55 -13.83 10.52 -11.52
N SER A 56 -14.49 10.11 -12.61
CA SER A 56 -14.10 8.89 -13.35
C SER A 56 -12.69 8.98 -13.95
N LEU A 57 -12.26 10.17 -14.37
CA LEU A 57 -10.89 10.42 -14.85
C LEU A 57 -9.83 10.23 -13.76
N ARG A 58 -10.23 10.23 -12.48
CA ARG A 58 -9.39 9.93 -11.31
C ARG A 58 -9.60 8.51 -10.79
N GLY A 59 -10.27 7.63 -11.54
CA GLY A 59 -10.60 6.27 -11.12
C GLY A 59 -11.74 6.21 -10.09
N VAL A 60 -12.46 7.31 -9.87
CA VAL A 60 -13.55 7.38 -8.88
C VAL A 60 -14.89 7.18 -9.56
N SER A 61 -15.39 5.96 -9.52
CA SER A 61 -16.73 5.57 -9.98
C SER A 61 -17.60 5.13 -8.78
N PRO A 62 -18.93 5.00 -8.93
CA PRO A 62 -19.77 4.50 -7.85
C PRO A 62 -19.28 3.17 -7.28
N GLY A 63 -19.03 3.12 -5.97
CA GLY A 63 -18.47 1.93 -5.30
C GLY A 63 -16.95 1.76 -5.40
N ALA A 64 -16.23 2.66 -6.07
CA ALA A 64 -14.77 2.60 -6.16
C ALA A 64 -14.11 2.65 -4.78
N LEU A 65 -13.01 1.93 -4.63
CA LEU A 65 -12.20 1.98 -3.41
C LEU A 65 -11.23 3.16 -3.49
N ILE A 66 -11.30 4.06 -2.51
CA ILE A 66 -10.45 5.23 -2.39
C ILE A 66 -9.51 5.04 -1.20
N SER A 67 -8.21 4.98 -1.46
CA SER A 67 -7.20 4.89 -0.41
C SER A 67 -6.65 6.29 -0.12
N SER A 68 -6.68 6.71 1.15
CA SER A 68 -6.07 7.97 1.59
C SER A 68 -5.55 7.86 3.01
N HIS A 69 -4.30 8.26 3.25
CA HIS A 69 -3.57 8.20 4.53
C HIS A 69 -3.72 6.86 5.30
N GLY A 70 -3.73 5.73 4.59
CA GLY A 70 -3.89 4.40 5.18
C GLY A 70 -5.34 4.00 5.52
N THR A 71 -6.33 4.81 5.16
CA THR A 71 -7.76 4.47 5.26
C THR A 71 -8.28 4.10 3.87
N ARG A 72 -8.95 2.95 3.75
CA ARG A 72 -9.63 2.52 2.52
C ARG A 72 -11.11 2.84 2.67
N PHE A 73 -11.62 3.70 1.80
CA PHE A 73 -13.02 4.11 1.74
C PHE A 73 -13.70 3.45 0.56
N THR A 74 -14.98 3.15 0.70
CA THR A 74 -15.85 2.89 -0.46
C THR A 74 -16.52 4.20 -0.85
N TRP A 75 -16.27 4.68 -2.06
CA TRP A 75 -17.00 5.81 -2.63
C TRP A 75 -18.49 5.47 -2.73
N PRO A 76 -19.41 6.43 -2.47
CA PRO A 76 -20.85 6.22 -2.60
C PRO A 76 -21.24 5.42 -3.86
N THR A 77 -22.09 4.42 -3.70
CA THR A 77 -22.61 3.61 -4.82
C THR A 77 -23.75 4.30 -5.58
N ALA A 78 -24.03 5.56 -5.26
CA ALA A 78 -25.08 6.34 -5.87
C ALA A 78 -24.75 6.60 -7.35
N SER A 79 -25.74 6.39 -8.23
CA SER A 79 -25.62 6.75 -9.64
C SER A 79 -25.45 8.27 -9.80
N PRO A 80 -24.76 8.74 -10.86
CA PRO A 80 -24.63 10.17 -11.13
C PRO A 80 -25.96 10.92 -11.06
N GLY A 81 -26.01 12.00 -10.27
CA GLY A 81 -27.20 12.83 -10.08
C GLY A 81 -28.13 12.37 -8.93
N ALA A 82 -27.93 11.17 -8.38
CA ALA A 82 -28.53 10.77 -7.11
C ALA A 82 -27.78 11.36 -5.91
N ARG A 83 -28.36 11.22 -4.71
CA ARG A 83 -27.75 11.71 -3.46
C ARG A 83 -26.57 10.81 -3.09
N ASP A 84 -25.42 11.41 -2.82
CA ASP A 84 -24.15 10.72 -2.60
C ASP A 84 -23.35 11.27 -1.40
N ASN A 85 -23.87 12.27 -0.68
CA ASN A 85 -23.26 12.72 0.57
C ASN A 85 -24.33 13.09 1.60
N ALA A 86 -23.94 13.06 2.88
CA ALA A 86 -24.73 13.59 4.00
C ALA A 86 -24.15 14.93 4.47
N THR A 87 -24.98 15.95 4.67
CA THR A 87 -24.57 17.14 5.44
C THR A 87 -24.54 16.80 6.93
N ALA A 88 -23.53 17.28 7.66
CA ALA A 88 -23.37 16.95 9.07
C ALA A 88 -24.42 17.70 9.92
N GLN A 89 -25.45 17.00 10.38
CA GLN A 89 -26.57 17.54 11.17
C GLN A 89 -26.79 16.75 12.48
N GLY A 90 -25.72 16.13 13.02
CA GLY A 90 -25.81 15.36 14.25
C GLY A 90 -26.36 13.93 14.09
N GLN A 91 -26.49 13.41 12.87
CA GLN A 91 -26.88 12.03 12.59
C GLN A 91 -25.88 11.01 13.18
N THR A 92 -26.37 9.80 13.48
CA THR A 92 -25.55 8.72 14.04
C THR A 92 -25.39 7.61 13.03
N VAL A 93 -24.14 7.29 12.71
CA VAL A 93 -23.72 6.32 11.69
C VAL A 93 -23.09 5.09 12.36
N GLY A 94 -23.51 3.89 11.95
CA GLY A 94 -22.87 2.64 12.39
C GLY A 94 -21.48 2.48 11.75
N VAL A 95 -20.44 2.31 12.58
CA VAL A 95 -19.07 2.04 12.11
C VAL A 95 -18.43 1.01 13.05
N PRO A 96 -18.96 -0.23 13.11
CA PRO A 96 -18.48 -1.23 14.04
C PRO A 96 -17.05 -1.66 13.69
N GLY A 97 -16.17 -1.73 14.69
CA GLY A 97 -14.81 -2.26 14.55
C GLY A 97 -13.78 -1.55 15.41
N SER A 98 -12.53 -2.02 15.39
CA SER A 98 -11.43 -1.44 16.19
C SER A 98 -10.31 -0.98 15.26
N SER A 99 -9.76 0.21 15.49
CA SER A 99 -8.60 0.77 14.78
C SER A 99 -7.94 1.83 15.67
N ASP A 100 -6.81 2.41 15.30
CA ASP A 100 -6.26 3.60 15.98
C ASP A 100 -6.75 4.92 15.35
N ARG A 101 -7.37 4.86 14.16
CA ARG A 101 -7.98 6.02 13.50
C ARG A 101 -9.31 5.71 12.85
N LEU A 102 -10.14 6.73 12.78
CA LEU A 102 -11.36 6.80 11.99
C LEU A 102 -11.16 7.89 10.93
N GLY A 103 -11.18 7.51 9.66
CA GLY A 103 -11.04 8.43 8.53
C GLY A 103 -12.41 8.87 8.00
N PHE A 104 -12.43 10.05 7.39
CA PHE A 104 -13.60 10.61 6.71
C PHE A 104 -13.20 11.22 5.36
N LEU A 105 -13.98 10.94 4.31
CA LEU A 105 -13.97 11.73 3.08
C LEU A 105 -14.97 12.87 3.20
N VAL A 106 -14.47 14.10 3.20
CA VAL A 106 -15.25 15.30 3.52
C VAL A 106 -14.95 16.46 2.58
N THR A 107 -15.92 17.36 2.46
CA THR A 107 -15.65 18.70 1.93
C THR A 107 -16.52 19.74 2.62
N ALA A 108 -16.11 21.01 2.60
CA ALA A 108 -16.94 22.11 3.09
C ALA A 108 -17.50 22.95 1.94
N THR A 109 -18.63 23.61 2.19
CA THR A 109 -19.25 24.58 1.29
C THR A 109 -19.43 25.93 1.99
N GLY A 110 -19.76 26.97 1.22
CA GLY A 110 -19.99 28.33 1.74
C GLY A 110 -18.74 29.23 1.75
N GLY A 111 -17.69 28.85 1.03
CA GLY A 111 -16.51 29.69 0.76
C GLY A 111 -15.49 29.76 1.90
N ARG A 112 -15.61 28.89 2.90
CA ARG A 112 -14.69 28.84 4.05
C ARG A 112 -14.55 27.43 4.60
N SER A 113 -13.47 27.19 5.34
CA SER A 113 -13.31 25.95 6.09
C SER A 113 -14.39 25.79 7.16
N VAL A 114 -14.92 24.59 7.31
CA VAL A 114 -15.96 24.25 8.30
C VAL A 114 -15.46 23.13 9.19
N SER A 115 -15.82 23.17 10.47
CA SER A 115 -15.46 22.12 11.42
C SER A 115 -16.48 22.04 12.54
N GLY A 116 -16.57 20.89 13.19
CA GLY A 116 -17.49 20.66 14.30
C GLY A 116 -17.10 19.47 15.16
N THR A 117 -17.80 19.32 16.29
CA THR A 117 -17.56 18.26 17.27
C THR A 117 -18.61 17.16 17.14
N GLY A 118 -18.18 15.92 16.97
CA GLY A 118 -19.02 14.73 17.01
C GLY A 118 -18.77 13.89 18.26
N THR A 119 -19.37 12.70 18.33
CA THR A 119 -19.17 11.76 19.44
C THR A 119 -19.02 10.32 18.96
N ILE A 120 -17.97 9.65 19.38
CA ILE A 120 -17.79 8.19 19.21
C ILE A 120 -18.47 7.49 20.37
N THR A 121 -19.23 6.44 20.09
CA THR A 121 -19.73 5.48 21.10
C THR A 121 -19.03 4.15 20.86
N TYR A 122 -18.45 3.58 21.92
CA TYR A 122 -17.83 2.25 21.89
C TYR A 122 -18.82 1.17 22.30
N THR A 123 -18.50 -0.08 22.00
CA THR A 123 -19.35 -1.25 22.33
C THR A 123 -19.48 -1.49 23.83
N ASP A 124 -18.54 -1.01 24.64
CA ASP A 124 -18.59 -1.03 26.11
C ASP A 124 -19.54 0.04 26.70
N GLY A 125 -20.21 0.82 25.85
CA GLY A 125 -21.12 1.90 26.24
C GLY A 125 -20.44 3.24 26.54
N THR A 126 -19.11 3.29 26.58
CA THR A 126 -18.37 4.54 26.79
C THR A 126 -18.42 5.42 25.55
N THR A 127 -18.25 6.74 25.74
CA THR A 127 -18.26 7.70 24.65
C THR A 127 -17.04 8.62 24.70
N ARG A 128 -16.65 9.16 23.55
CA ARG A 128 -15.53 10.11 23.41
C ARG A 128 -15.89 11.19 22.39
N PRO A 129 -15.77 12.49 22.71
CA PRO A 129 -15.92 13.55 21.73
C PRO A 129 -14.76 13.54 20.74
N TYR A 130 -15.01 13.96 19.51
CA TYR A 130 -13.98 14.17 18.50
C TYR A 130 -14.29 15.40 17.66
N ARG A 131 -13.30 15.92 16.93
CA ARG A 131 -13.46 17.07 16.03
C ARG A 131 -13.07 16.67 14.62
N ILE A 132 -13.90 17.04 13.64
CA ILE A 132 -13.58 16.93 12.20
C ILE A 132 -13.88 18.24 11.51
N GLY A 133 -13.25 18.45 10.36
CA GLY A 133 -13.51 19.60 9.50
C GLY A 133 -12.88 19.42 8.14
N SER A 134 -13.16 20.37 7.26
CA SER A 134 -12.63 20.39 5.90
C SER A 134 -12.45 21.83 5.42
N PRO A 135 -11.44 22.11 4.56
CA PRO A 135 -11.46 23.28 3.69
C PRO A 135 -12.67 23.28 2.77
N ASP A 136 -13.00 24.47 2.25
CA ASP A 136 -14.03 24.61 1.22
C ASP A 136 -13.59 23.92 -0.07
N TRP A 137 -14.54 23.23 -0.69
CA TRP A 137 -14.33 22.41 -1.88
C TRP A 137 -13.80 23.19 -3.08
N ALA A 138 -14.16 24.47 -3.24
CA ALA A 138 -13.87 25.31 -4.39
C ALA A 138 -12.96 26.50 -4.07
N ALA A 139 -12.45 26.58 -2.84
CA ALA A 139 -11.44 27.54 -2.44
C ALA A 139 -10.02 27.05 -2.79
N PRO A 140 -9.02 27.95 -2.85
CA PRO A 140 -7.61 27.55 -2.95
C PRO A 140 -7.24 26.56 -1.84
N VAL A 141 -6.50 25.52 -2.22
CA VAL A 141 -6.06 24.49 -1.27
C VAL A 141 -5.11 25.11 -0.23
N PRO A 142 -5.38 24.98 1.07
CA PRO A 142 -4.49 25.50 2.10
C PRO A 142 -3.10 24.86 2.04
N SER A 143 -2.07 25.64 2.37
CA SER A 143 -0.69 25.13 2.46
C SER A 143 -0.60 23.95 3.43
N GLY A 144 0.11 22.89 3.04
CA GLY A 144 0.29 21.67 3.83
C GLY A 144 -0.92 20.71 3.83
N VAL A 145 -1.98 21.00 3.07
CA VAL A 145 -3.16 20.11 2.95
C VAL A 145 -3.19 19.50 1.55
N ALA A 146 -3.15 18.17 1.47
CA ALA A 146 -3.37 17.45 0.22
C ALA A 146 -4.84 16.99 0.13
N PRO A 147 -5.56 17.33 -0.96
CA PRO A 147 -6.86 16.73 -1.24
C PRO A 147 -6.76 15.20 -1.39
N ALA A 148 -7.77 14.48 -0.92
CA ALA A 148 -7.91 13.05 -1.22
C ALA A 148 -8.30 12.82 -2.68
N ILE A 149 -9.11 13.72 -3.23
CA ILE A 149 -9.53 13.71 -4.64
C ILE A 149 -9.54 15.16 -5.13
N SER A 150 -8.81 15.43 -6.21
CA SER A 150 -8.85 16.71 -6.91
C SER A 150 -9.46 16.54 -8.30
N MET A 151 -10.40 17.42 -8.63
CA MET A 151 -11.06 17.48 -9.94
C MET A 151 -10.74 18.81 -10.62
N PRO A 152 -10.39 18.81 -11.91
CA PRO A 152 -10.02 20.03 -12.63
C PRO A 152 -11.21 20.98 -12.91
N TYR A 153 -12.44 20.50 -12.75
CA TYR A 153 -13.66 21.28 -12.96
C TYR A 153 -14.81 20.76 -12.11
N ARG A 154 -15.86 21.56 -11.99
CA ARG A 154 -17.14 21.21 -11.37
C ARG A 154 -18.28 21.32 -12.37
N ASN A 155 -19.42 20.71 -12.06
CA ASN A 155 -20.65 21.00 -12.78
C ASN A 155 -21.31 22.25 -12.17
N GLY A 156 -21.94 23.07 -12.99
CA GLY A 156 -22.72 24.24 -12.59
C GLY A 156 -24.01 24.38 -13.39
N PRO A 157 -24.81 25.44 -13.14
CA PRO A 157 -26.10 25.64 -13.83
C PRO A 157 -25.98 25.78 -15.36
N GLY A 158 -24.82 26.24 -15.84
CA GLY A 158 -24.50 26.38 -17.26
C GLY A 158 -23.72 25.19 -17.86
N GLY A 159 -23.62 24.07 -17.15
CA GLY A 159 -22.79 22.92 -17.54
C GLY A 159 -21.40 22.95 -16.89
N LYS A 160 -20.36 22.62 -17.65
CA LYS A 160 -18.98 22.51 -17.14
C LYS A 160 -18.43 23.88 -16.71
N ASP A 161 -18.02 23.99 -15.45
CA ASP A 161 -17.37 25.17 -14.85
C ASP A 161 -15.91 24.82 -14.52
N VAL A 162 -14.95 25.44 -15.21
CA VAL A 162 -13.50 25.17 -15.10
C VAL A 162 -12.92 25.80 -13.83
N ARG A 163 -13.43 25.34 -12.70
CA ARG A 163 -12.95 25.65 -11.36
C ARG A 163 -12.55 24.36 -10.69
N GLN A 164 -11.28 24.27 -10.30
CA GLN A 164 -10.79 23.12 -9.56
C GLN A 164 -11.58 22.96 -8.26
N VAL A 165 -11.98 21.73 -7.97
CA VAL A 165 -12.69 21.38 -6.74
C VAL A 165 -12.12 20.13 -6.09
N ASN A 166 -12.29 20.01 -4.78
CA ASN A 166 -11.57 19.04 -3.96
C ASN A 166 -12.49 18.34 -2.94
N VAL A 167 -12.20 17.05 -2.72
CA VAL A 167 -12.64 16.26 -1.56
C VAL A 167 -11.41 15.98 -0.72
N TYR A 168 -11.51 16.16 0.59
CA TYR A 168 -10.40 16.05 1.54
C TYR A 168 -10.57 14.83 2.44
N HIS A 169 -9.46 14.42 3.05
CA HIS A 169 -9.44 13.43 4.12
C HIS A 169 -9.30 14.14 5.47
N ALA A 170 -10.17 13.80 6.43
CA ALA A 170 -9.99 14.12 7.84
C ALA A 170 -9.85 12.86 8.69
N ASP A 171 -8.83 12.82 9.57
CA ASP A 171 -8.58 11.73 10.51
C ASP A 171 -9.06 12.08 11.92
N VAL A 172 -9.53 11.07 12.64
CA VAL A 172 -9.84 11.12 14.07
C VAL A 172 -9.13 9.99 14.78
N ALA A 173 -8.23 10.31 15.71
CA ALA A 173 -7.62 9.30 16.56
C ALA A 173 -8.67 8.65 17.49
N ILE A 174 -8.70 7.33 17.52
CA ILE A 174 -9.58 6.52 18.38
C ILE A 174 -8.73 5.59 19.25
N ASP A 175 -9.33 5.02 20.30
CA ASP A 175 -8.60 4.08 21.18
C ASP A 175 -8.50 2.70 20.49
N PRO A 176 -7.31 2.22 20.12
CA PRO A 176 -7.15 0.95 19.42
C PRO A 176 -7.55 -0.28 20.25
N GLN A 177 -7.68 -0.14 21.57
CA GLN A 177 -8.11 -1.22 22.44
C GLN A 177 -9.63 -1.32 22.55
N ARG A 178 -10.36 -0.32 22.05
CA ARG A 178 -11.83 -0.26 22.09
C ARG A 178 -12.43 -0.44 20.72
N THR A 179 -13.59 -1.09 20.69
CA THR A 179 -14.34 -1.30 19.46
C THR A 179 -15.36 -0.19 19.34
N VAL A 180 -15.22 0.63 18.30
CA VAL A 180 -16.23 1.61 17.91
C VAL A 180 -17.50 0.86 17.59
N HIS A 181 -18.62 1.37 18.09
CA HIS A 181 -19.95 0.87 17.77
C HIS A 181 -20.62 1.78 16.75
N ARG A 182 -20.62 3.09 17.02
CA ARG A 182 -21.25 4.12 16.18
C ARG A 182 -20.64 5.49 16.41
N VAL A 183 -20.86 6.38 15.47
CA VAL A 183 -20.32 7.74 15.47
C VAL A 183 -21.46 8.72 15.21
N ARG A 184 -21.65 9.68 16.11
CA ARG A 184 -22.48 10.85 15.88
C ARG A 184 -21.66 11.90 15.14
N LEU A 185 -22.10 12.31 13.96
CA LEU A 185 -21.48 13.39 13.19
C LEU A 185 -21.68 14.75 13.90
N PRO A 186 -20.84 15.76 13.60
CA PRO A 186 -21.08 17.11 14.10
C PRO A 186 -22.42 17.69 13.63
N ASP A 187 -22.87 18.73 14.33
CA ASP A 187 -23.93 19.63 13.85
C ASP A 187 -23.29 20.82 13.14
N ALA A 188 -22.91 20.62 11.87
CA ALA A 188 -22.18 21.55 11.02
C ALA A 188 -22.69 21.41 9.56
N PRO A 189 -23.83 22.01 9.20
CA PRO A 189 -24.56 21.70 7.96
C PRO A 189 -23.83 22.04 6.66
N ALA A 190 -22.77 22.84 6.72
CA ALA A 190 -21.90 23.14 5.58
C ALA A 190 -20.73 22.13 5.42
N LEU A 191 -20.66 21.09 6.24
CA LEU A 191 -19.70 20.00 6.13
C LEU A 191 -20.39 18.78 5.51
N HIS A 192 -19.89 18.34 4.36
CA HIS A 192 -20.40 17.22 3.60
C HIS A 192 -19.54 15.99 3.86
N VAL A 193 -20.15 14.85 4.17
CA VAL A 193 -19.48 13.57 4.42
C VAL A 193 -19.88 12.57 3.34
N PHE A 194 -18.91 12.10 2.57
CA PHE A 194 -19.09 11.12 1.48
C PHE A 194 -18.87 9.70 1.96
N ALA A 195 -17.87 9.50 2.83
CA ALA A 195 -17.55 8.20 3.39
C ALA A 195 -16.95 8.34 4.79
N VAL A 196 -17.14 7.31 5.61
CA VAL A 196 -16.49 7.13 6.91
C VAL A 196 -16.00 5.69 6.99
N ALA A 197 -14.76 5.49 7.41
CA ALA A 197 -14.16 4.17 7.52
C ALA A 197 -13.15 4.14 8.67
N LEU A 198 -13.01 2.98 9.31
CA LEU A 198 -11.87 2.75 10.20
C LEU A 198 -10.60 2.70 9.35
N ALA A 199 -9.54 3.37 9.80
CA ALA A 199 -8.25 3.25 9.13
C ALA A 199 -7.85 1.77 9.11
N GLY A 200 -7.50 1.26 7.93
CA GLY A 200 -7.35 -0.16 7.70
C GLY A 200 -6.14 -0.68 8.49
N ARG A 201 -6.40 -1.42 9.56
CA ARG A 201 -5.44 -2.45 9.96
C ARG A 201 -5.68 -3.61 9.01
N PRO A 202 -4.66 -4.07 8.26
CA PRO A 202 -4.86 -5.19 7.34
C PRO A 202 -5.39 -6.39 8.11
N ASN A 203 -6.39 -7.08 7.55
CA ASN A 203 -6.73 -8.42 8.00
C ASN A 203 -5.54 -9.32 7.66
N LEU A 204 -4.70 -9.60 8.65
CA LEU A 204 -3.48 -10.40 8.50
C LEU A 204 -3.77 -11.85 8.12
N ALA A 205 -5.02 -12.30 8.30
CA ALA A 205 -5.45 -13.62 7.89
C ALA A 205 -5.94 -13.66 6.44
N LEU A 206 -6.17 -12.53 5.77
CA LEU A 206 -6.68 -12.52 4.40
C LEU A 206 -5.66 -13.18 3.46
N GLY A 207 -6.05 -14.29 2.83
CA GLY A 207 -5.20 -15.11 1.97
C GLY A 207 -4.16 -15.95 2.72
N ALA A 208 -4.19 -16.01 4.05
CA ALA A 208 -3.23 -16.76 4.85
C ALA A 208 -3.25 -18.26 4.55
N LEU A 209 -2.13 -18.96 4.77
CA LEU A 209 -2.07 -20.40 4.55
C LEU A 209 -2.89 -21.12 5.63
N ALA A 210 -4.06 -21.61 5.24
CA ALA A 210 -4.96 -22.33 6.14
C ALA A 210 -4.95 -23.85 5.91
N ARG A 211 -5.07 -24.61 7.00
CA ARG A 211 -5.21 -26.08 7.01
C ARG A 211 -6.27 -26.49 8.01
N GLN A 212 -6.90 -27.63 7.81
CA GLN A 212 -7.88 -28.19 8.74
C GLN A 212 -7.73 -29.71 8.85
N SER A 213 -8.36 -30.31 9.87
CA SER A 213 -8.23 -31.75 10.17
C SER A 213 -8.70 -32.65 9.03
N SER A 214 -9.72 -32.23 8.28
CA SER A 214 -10.19 -32.89 7.06
C SER A 214 -11.04 -31.94 6.21
N ASP A 215 -11.08 -32.16 4.90
CA ASP A 215 -11.93 -31.41 3.98
C ASP A 215 -13.22 -32.21 3.69
N ALA A 216 -14.29 -31.91 4.39
CA ALA A 216 -15.59 -32.53 4.13
C ALA A 216 -16.41 -31.70 3.15
N PHE A 217 -17.22 -32.38 2.33
CA PHE A 217 -18.22 -31.76 1.44
C PHE A 217 -17.70 -30.68 0.46
N GLY A 218 -16.41 -30.70 0.13
CA GLY A 218 -15.80 -29.73 -0.78
C GLY A 218 -15.62 -28.33 -0.16
N SER A 219 -15.48 -28.25 1.16
CA SER A 219 -15.31 -27.00 1.92
C SER A 219 -13.88 -26.88 2.50
N PRO A 220 -12.89 -26.44 1.70
CA PRO A 220 -11.49 -26.39 2.11
C PRO A 220 -11.22 -25.31 3.16
N ALA A 221 -10.13 -25.45 3.92
CA ALA A 221 -9.74 -24.52 4.98
C ALA A 221 -9.57 -23.06 4.51
N SER A 222 -9.18 -22.85 3.24
CA SER A 222 -8.90 -21.52 2.67
C SER A 222 -10.12 -20.60 2.61
N ARG A 223 -11.35 -21.12 2.75
CA ARG A 223 -12.56 -20.30 2.77
C ARG A 223 -12.64 -19.38 3.98
N ALA A 224 -12.11 -19.79 5.14
CA ALA A 224 -12.15 -18.96 6.34
C ALA A 224 -11.07 -17.87 6.38
N VAL A 225 -10.42 -17.60 5.26
CA VAL A 225 -9.38 -16.57 5.09
C VAL A 225 -9.53 -15.83 3.76
N ASP A 226 -10.66 -15.95 3.07
CA ASP A 226 -10.88 -15.33 1.76
C ASP A 226 -11.54 -13.95 1.84
N GLY A 227 -11.96 -13.55 3.03
CA GLY A 227 -12.60 -12.27 3.30
C GLY A 227 -14.13 -12.31 3.26
N ASP A 228 -14.76 -13.42 2.84
CA ASP A 228 -16.21 -13.60 2.82
C ASP A 228 -16.75 -14.09 4.15
N THR A 229 -17.49 -13.23 4.86
CA THR A 229 -18.05 -13.53 6.18
C THR A 229 -19.42 -14.22 6.12
N ASN A 230 -19.84 -14.72 4.96
CA ASN A 230 -21.18 -15.26 4.75
C ASN A 230 -21.40 -16.62 5.42
N GLY A 231 -22.09 -16.60 6.56
CA GLY A 231 -22.42 -17.80 7.32
C GLY A 231 -23.44 -18.76 6.69
N VAL A 232 -23.85 -18.61 5.43
CA VAL A 232 -24.78 -19.53 4.75
C VAL A 232 -23.99 -20.53 3.89
N TYR A 233 -24.10 -21.82 4.19
CA TYR A 233 -23.27 -22.86 3.57
C TYR A 233 -23.48 -22.96 2.05
N ALA A 234 -24.71 -22.80 1.59
CA ALA A 234 -25.06 -22.84 0.17
C ALA A 234 -24.38 -21.74 -0.67
N ASN A 235 -23.84 -20.69 -0.02
CA ASN A 235 -23.12 -19.61 -0.68
C ASN A 235 -21.62 -19.90 -0.85
N ASN A 236 -21.15 -21.11 -0.53
CA ASN A 236 -19.75 -21.54 -0.70
C ASN A 236 -18.69 -20.74 0.08
N SER A 237 -19.06 -20.04 1.16
CA SER A 237 -18.14 -19.27 2.02
C SER A 237 -17.67 -20.05 3.27
N ILE A 238 -18.19 -21.26 3.52
CA ILE A 238 -17.94 -21.97 4.78
C ILE A 238 -16.92 -23.11 4.62
N THR A 239 -15.95 -23.16 5.53
CA THR A 239 -15.05 -24.31 5.79
C THR A 239 -15.79 -25.43 6.52
N HIS A 240 -15.44 -26.69 6.29
CA HIS A 240 -16.13 -27.80 6.95
C HIS A 240 -15.24 -29.03 7.10
N THR A 241 -15.09 -29.50 8.34
CA THR A 241 -14.41 -30.75 8.64
C THR A 241 -15.38 -31.93 8.72
N GLY A 242 -14.85 -33.13 8.56
CA GLY A 242 -15.49 -34.37 9.02
C GLY A 242 -15.75 -34.37 10.53
N SER A 243 -16.34 -35.46 11.01
CA SER A 243 -16.52 -35.69 12.45
C SER A 243 -15.23 -36.22 13.05
N ASP A 244 -14.28 -35.32 13.27
CA ASP A 244 -12.91 -35.66 13.69
C ASP A 244 -12.74 -35.49 15.20
N ARG A 245 -11.85 -36.28 15.80
CA ARG A 245 -11.44 -36.07 17.18
C ARG A 245 -10.60 -34.79 17.26
N HIS A 246 -10.98 -33.85 18.12
CA HIS A 246 -10.36 -32.53 18.22
C HIS A 246 -10.27 -31.83 16.86
N ALA A 247 -11.36 -31.86 16.08
CA ALA A 247 -11.42 -31.21 14.77
C ALA A 247 -10.86 -29.79 14.86
N TRP A 248 -10.05 -29.41 13.88
CA TRP A 248 -9.24 -28.21 13.96
C TRP A 248 -9.13 -27.49 12.64
N TRP A 249 -8.90 -26.19 12.73
CA TRP A 249 -8.57 -25.29 11.64
C TRP A 249 -7.43 -24.37 12.09
N GLN A 250 -6.39 -24.18 11.27
CA GLN A 250 -5.23 -23.35 11.60
C GLN A 250 -4.84 -22.47 10.41
N ALA A 251 -4.48 -21.21 10.68
CA ALA A 251 -3.84 -20.31 9.73
C ALA A 251 -2.41 -19.93 10.15
N ASP A 252 -1.51 -19.88 9.16
CA ASP A 252 -0.20 -19.23 9.24
C ASP A 252 -0.29 -17.85 8.55
N LEU A 253 -0.11 -16.78 9.33
CA LEU A 253 -0.20 -15.38 8.89
C LEU A 253 1.02 -14.92 8.07
N GLY A 254 1.97 -15.81 7.78
CA GLY A 254 3.17 -15.53 6.99
C GLY A 254 4.31 -14.89 7.78
N GLY A 255 4.00 -14.10 8.80
CA GLY A 255 4.97 -13.45 9.67
C GLY A 255 4.43 -13.21 11.08
N ALA A 256 5.33 -12.91 12.02
CA ALA A 256 4.93 -12.54 13.38
C ALA A 256 4.22 -11.18 13.37
N ALA A 257 3.15 -11.07 14.13
CA ALA A 257 2.40 -9.83 14.29
C ALA A 257 2.01 -9.61 15.74
N ALA A 258 1.97 -8.34 16.16
CA ALA A 258 1.26 -7.95 17.38
C ALA A 258 -0.24 -8.03 17.10
N ILE A 259 -0.89 -9.10 17.55
CA ILE A 259 -2.30 -9.41 17.30
C ILE A 259 -3.15 -8.80 18.42
N ASP A 260 -3.98 -7.83 18.03
CA ASP A 260 -4.82 -7.09 18.96
C ASP A 260 -6.25 -7.65 18.98
N THR A 261 -6.80 -8.01 17.81
CA THR A 261 -8.18 -8.49 17.67
C THR A 261 -8.26 -9.69 16.74
N LEU A 262 -9.08 -10.67 17.09
CA LEU A 262 -9.55 -11.73 16.20
C LEU A 262 -11.07 -11.62 16.04
N GLU A 263 -11.57 -11.77 14.82
CA GLU A 263 -12.99 -11.92 14.53
C GLU A 263 -13.24 -13.30 13.94
N LEU A 264 -13.93 -14.16 14.68
CA LEU A 264 -14.31 -15.51 14.26
C LEU A 264 -15.78 -15.51 13.85
N TRP A 265 -16.03 -15.71 12.56
CA TRP A 265 -17.36 -15.74 11.96
C TRP A 265 -17.83 -17.19 11.83
N ASN A 266 -18.99 -17.47 12.43
CA ASN A 266 -19.59 -18.81 12.45
C ASN A 266 -20.60 -18.98 11.32
N ARG A 267 -20.96 -20.24 11.05
CA ARG A 267 -22.11 -20.63 10.23
C ARG A 267 -23.42 -20.15 10.88
N THR A 268 -24.37 -19.67 10.07
CA THR A 268 -25.61 -19.00 10.52
C THR A 268 -26.91 -19.57 9.94
N ASP A 269 -26.87 -20.39 8.89
CA ASP A 269 -28.08 -20.98 8.27
C ASP A 269 -28.67 -22.15 9.07
N CYS A 270 -27.84 -23.15 9.40
CA CYS A 270 -28.12 -24.26 10.29
C CYS A 270 -26.80 -24.76 10.88
N CYS A 271 -26.83 -25.56 11.94
CA CYS A 271 -25.63 -26.18 12.48
C CYS A 271 -24.60 -25.21 13.12
N ALA A 272 -25.02 -24.03 13.56
CA ALA A 272 -24.16 -23.09 14.29
C ALA A 272 -23.53 -23.72 15.55
N GLU A 273 -24.21 -24.72 16.13
CA GLU A 273 -23.76 -25.50 17.27
C GLU A 273 -22.51 -26.35 17.02
N ARG A 274 -22.05 -26.50 15.77
CA ARG A 274 -20.81 -27.21 15.45
C ARG A 274 -19.56 -26.52 16.00
N LEU A 275 -19.61 -25.21 16.19
CA LEU A 275 -18.58 -24.44 16.88
C LEU A 275 -18.93 -24.27 18.36
N THR A 276 -19.02 -25.40 19.07
CA THR A 276 -19.29 -25.49 20.53
C THR A 276 -18.16 -26.26 21.21
N GLY A 277 -17.73 -25.82 22.40
CA GLY A 277 -16.70 -26.53 23.16
C GLY A 277 -15.37 -26.50 22.41
N PHE A 278 -14.86 -25.29 22.14
CA PHE A 278 -13.67 -25.08 21.34
C PHE A 278 -12.72 -24.09 22.00
N ARG A 279 -11.45 -24.13 21.59
CA ARG A 279 -10.42 -23.21 22.02
C ARG A 279 -9.77 -22.55 20.80
N VAL A 280 -9.52 -21.25 20.92
CA VAL A 280 -8.72 -20.48 19.97
C VAL A 280 -7.34 -20.26 20.58
N PHE A 281 -6.29 -20.43 19.79
CA PHE A 281 -4.90 -20.23 20.19
C PHE A 281 -4.21 -19.22 19.28
N VAL A 282 -3.26 -18.48 19.84
CA VAL A 282 -2.34 -17.62 19.10
C VAL A 282 -0.92 -17.94 19.57
N SER A 283 0.00 -18.15 18.64
CA SER A 283 1.39 -18.51 18.94
C SER A 283 2.37 -17.94 17.92
N PRO A 284 3.58 -17.50 18.33
CA PRO A 284 4.65 -17.15 17.41
C PRO A 284 5.24 -18.39 16.72
N GLU A 285 5.20 -19.55 17.38
CA GLU A 285 5.72 -20.83 16.90
C GLU A 285 4.58 -21.72 16.35
N PRO A 286 4.88 -22.65 15.41
CA PRO A 286 3.89 -23.59 14.90
C PRO A 286 3.15 -24.37 16.02
N LEU A 287 1.83 -24.45 15.88
CA LEU A 287 0.96 -25.21 16.77
C LEU A 287 0.76 -26.62 16.20
N ASP A 288 0.85 -27.65 17.05
CA ASP A 288 0.63 -29.04 16.65
C ASP A 288 -0.82 -29.43 16.97
N PRO A 289 -1.70 -29.58 15.97
CA PRO A 289 -3.10 -29.87 16.22
C PRO A 289 -3.37 -31.29 16.72
N ALA A 290 -2.37 -32.18 16.74
CA ALA A 290 -2.50 -33.49 17.38
C ALA A 290 -2.46 -33.42 18.91
N VAL A 291 -1.93 -32.32 19.47
CA VAL A 291 -1.91 -32.07 20.91
C VAL A 291 -3.32 -31.69 21.39
N PRO A 292 -3.83 -32.30 22.48
CA PRO A 292 -5.13 -31.93 23.04
C PRO A 292 -5.21 -30.44 23.43
N PRO A 293 -6.35 -29.76 23.24
CA PRO A 293 -6.48 -28.32 23.47
C PRO A 293 -6.03 -27.85 24.86
N GLU A 294 -6.27 -28.64 25.90
CA GLU A 294 -5.90 -28.35 27.28
C GLU A 294 -4.39 -28.40 27.54
N GLU A 295 -3.65 -29.19 26.78
CA GLU A 295 -2.20 -29.27 26.83
C GLU A 295 -1.57 -28.20 25.94
N GLN A 296 -2.15 -27.98 24.76
CA GLN A 296 -1.77 -26.91 23.84
C GLN A 296 -1.84 -25.53 24.53
N ALA A 297 -2.84 -25.32 25.40
CA ALA A 297 -3.02 -24.08 26.17
C ALA A 297 -1.94 -23.83 27.24
N LYS A 298 -1.19 -24.86 27.63
CA LYS A 298 -0.14 -24.77 28.66
C LYS A 298 1.25 -24.50 28.07
N ARG A 299 1.39 -24.53 26.74
CA ARG A 299 2.68 -24.32 26.07
C ARG A 299 3.15 -22.86 26.29
N PRO A 300 4.45 -22.64 26.55
CA PRO A 300 5.01 -21.29 26.67
C PRO A 300 4.77 -20.47 25.40
N GLY A 301 4.44 -19.20 25.55
CA GLY A 301 4.21 -18.28 24.42
C GLY A 301 2.87 -18.46 23.69
N VAL A 302 2.03 -19.41 24.12
CA VAL A 302 0.69 -19.63 23.56
C VAL A 302 -0.34 -18.84 24.35
N TRP A 303 -1.04 -17.93 23.67
CA TRP A 303 -2.28 -17.36 24.18
C TRP A 303 -3.45 -18.28 23.82
N SER A 304 -4.47 -18.39 24.68
CA SER A 304 -5.68 -19.15 24.35
C SER A 304 -6.97 -18.57 24.95
N SER A 305 -8.09 -18.80 24.28
CA SER A 305 -9.46 -18.49 24.75
C SER A 305 -10.38 -19.68 24.56
N HIS A 306 -11.07 -20.09 25.62
CA HIS A 306 -11.97 -21.26 25.63
C HIS A 306 -13.44 -20.84 25.59
N HIS A 307 -14.21 -21.52 24.75
CA HIS A 307 -15.63 -21.28 24.54
C HIS A 307 -16.40 -22.59 24.74
N SER A 308 -17.05 -22.72 25.90
CA SER A 308 -17.80 -23.94 26.26
C SER A 308 -19.15 -24.07 25.56
N GLY A 309 -19.73 -22.97 25.09
CA GLY A 309 -21.03 -22.92 24.41
C GLY A 309 -20.92 -22.66 22.90
N PRO A 310 -22.03 -22.72 22.16
CA PRO A 310 -22.04 -22.44 20.73
C PRO A 310 -21.64 -20.98 20.46
N ALA A 311 -20.76 -20.78 19.48
CA ALA A 311 -20.41 -19.45 19.01
C ALA A 311 -21.62 -18.78 18.31
N GLY A 312 -21.81 -17.48 18.55
CA GLY A 312 -22.73 -16.66 17.78
C GLY A 312 -22.22 -16.43 16.34
N ALA A 313 -22.96 -15.65 15.55
CA ALA A 313 -22.56 -15.32 14.17
C ALA A 313 -21.15 -14.69 14.08
N LEU A 314 -20.78 -13.89 15.09
CA LEU A 314 -19.46 -13.29 15.23
C LEU A 314 -18.99 -13.43 16.69
N THR A 315 -17.77 -13.92 16.86
CA THR A 315 -17.04 -13.93 18.13
C THR A 315 -15.80 -13.05 18.01
N ILE A 316 -15.70 -12.04 18.86
CA ILE A 316 -14.53 -11.13 18.88
C ILE A 316 -13.64 -11.49 20.06
N LEU A 317 -12.36 -11.74 19.79
CA LEU A 317 -11.33 -12.04 20.79
C LEU A 317 -10.27 -10.95 20.79
N LYS A 318 -9.64 -10.71 21.94
CA LYS A 318 -8.58 -9.71 22.09
C LYS A 318 -7.31 -10.33 22.68
N PRO A 319 -6.47 -10.99 21.88
CA PRO A 319 -5.29 -11.68 22.39
C PRO A 319 -4.28 -10.75 23.04
N GLY A 320 -4.04 -9.57 22.45
CA GLY A 320 -3.03 -8.62 22.93
C GLY A 320 -1.63 -9.24 23.01
N THR A 321 -1.30 -10.14 22.08
CA THR A 321 -0.08 -10.94 22.10
C THR A 321 0.62 -10.91 20.74
N THR A 322 1.89 -11.29 20.70
CA THR A 322 2.58 -11.56 19.43
C THR A 322 2.26 -12.97 18.96
N GLY A 323 1.92 -13.13 17.68
CA GLY A 323 1.69 -14.44 17.08
C GLY A 323 1.80 -14.43 15.57
N ARG A 324 2.04 -15.62 15.02
CA ARG A 324 2.07 -15.94 13.58
C ARG A 324 1.04 -17.01 13.24
N TYR A 325 0.75 -17.91 14.17
CA TYR A 325 -0.17 -19.02 13.99
C TYR A 325 -1.44 -18.81 14.80
N VAL A 326 -2.61 -19.00 14.17
CA VAL A 326 -3.92 -19.01 14.85
C VAL A 326 -4.57 -20.36 14.63
N LEU A 327 -4.93 -21.05 15.72
CA LEU A 327 -5.56 -22.38 15.69
C LEU A 327 -6.94 -22.30 16.37
N VAL A 328 -7.96 -22.88 15.76
CA VAL A 328 -9.27 -23.16 16.35
C VAL A 328 -9.40 -24.67 16.47
N GLN A 329 -9.66 -25.19 17.66
CA GLN A 329 -9.67 -26.63 17.93
C GLN A 329 -10.82 -27.01 18.86
N LEU A 330 -11.56 -28.08 18.54
CA LEU A 330 -12.62 -28.60 19.41
C LEU A 330 -12.05 -29.39 20.60
N ASP A 331 -12.73 -29.33 21.75
CA ASP A 331 -12.41 -30.11 22.95
C ASP A 331 -12.69 -31.61 22.75
N GLY A 332 -13.58 -31.98 21.84
CA GLY A 332 -14.06 -33.34 21.65
C GLY A 332 -14.12 -33.77 20.19
N THR A 333 -14.91 -34.81 19.92
CA THR A 333 -15.14 -35.30 18.56
C THR A 333 -16.35 -34.60 17.95
N GLY A 334 -16.21 -34.06 16.74
CA GLY A 334 -17.31 -33.39 16.04
C GLY A 334 -16.89 -32.76 14.72
N ASN A 335 -17.81 -32.04 14.10
CA ASN A 335 -17.53 -31.22 12.92
C ASN A 335 -17.18 -29.80 13.36
N LEU A 336 -16.15 -29.21 12.77
CA LEU A 336 -15.83 -27.80 12.89
C LEU A 336 -16.18 -27.10 11.56
N SER A 337 -16.81 -25.93 11.65
CA SER A 337 -17.11 -25.10 10.48
C SER A 337 -16.98 -23.62 10.82
N LEU A 338 -16.27 -22.88 9.97
CA LEU A 338 -16.03 -21.44 10.07
C LEU A 338 -16.40 -20.77 8.76
N ALA A 339 -17.04 -19.60 8.83
CA ALA A 339 -17.22 -18.74 7.67
C ALA A 339 -15.95 -17.93 7.39
N GLU A 340 -15.38 -17.28 8.41
CA GLU A 340 -14.19 -16.43 8.25
C GLU A 340 -13.46 -16.29 9.60
N LEU A 341 -12.13 -16.23 9.57
CA LEU A 341 -11.31 -15.69 10.64
C LEU A 341 -10.62 -14.43 10.12
N ARG A 342 -10.89 -13.28 10.76
CA ARG A 342 -10.11 -12.06 10.53
C ARG A 342 -9.16 -11.82 11.69
N VAL A 343 -7.92 -11.51 11.39
CA VAL A 343 -6.86 -11.21 12.36
C VAL A 343 -6.43 -9.76 12.17
N PHE A 344 -6.61 -8.95 13.19
CA PHE A 344 -6.21 -7.54 13.15
C PHE A 344 -5.09 -7.29 14.16
N GLY A 345 -4.07 -6.62 13.67
CA GLY A 345 -2.87 -6.35 14.44
C GLY A 345 -1.90 -5.49 13.65
N ARG A 346 -0.68 -5.40 14.16
CA ARG A 346 0.45 -4.82 13.43
C ARG A 346 1.37 -5.97 13.08
N ALA A 347 1.47 -6.28 11.79
CA ALA A 347 2.56 -7.12 11.31
C ALA A 347 3.87 -6.55 11.87
N GLN A 348 4.65 -7.38 12.54
CA GLN A 348 5.94 -6.96 13.03
C GLN A 348 6.77 -6.74 11.78
N ALA A 349 7.28 -5.52 11.57
CA ALA A 349 8.22 -5.29 10.48
C ALA A 349 9.34 -6.30 10.67
N GLU A 350 9.50 -7.24 9.73
CA GLU A 350 10.60 -8.19 9.78
C GLU A 350 11.89 -7.36 9.80
N THR A 351 12.55 -7.33 10.95
CA THR A 351 13.69 -6.46 11.15
C THR A 351 14.87 -6.99 10.34
N GLY A 352 15.62 -6.10 9.70
CA GLY A 352 16.86 -6.45 9.00
C GLY A 352 16.70 -6.71 7.50
N TRP A 353 15.54 -6.45 6.91
CA TRP A 353 15.44 -6.31 5.44
C TRP A 353 16.05 -4.99 4.99
N VAL A 354 16.77 -5.06 3.87
CA VAL A 354 17.38 -3.94 3.18
C VAL A 354 17.00 -4.07 1.70
N GLY A 355 16.41 -3.03 1.12
CA GLY A 355 16.21 -2.98 -0.32
C GLY A 355 17.57 -2.99 -1.03
N THR A 356 17.81 -3.98 -1.89
CA THR A 356 19.06 -4.10 -2.67
C THR A 356 18.90 -3.60 -4.10
N TRP A 357 17.69 -3.64 -4.63
CA TRP A 357 17.34 -3.12 -5.94
C TRP A 357 15.88 -2.68 -5.90
N GLY A 358 15.56 -1.61 -6.63
CA GLY A 358 14.19 -1.13 -6.77
C GLY A 358 14.06 -0.19 -7.94
N THR A 359 12.84 -0.11 -8.49
CA THR A 359 12.48 0.77 -9.60
C THR A 359 11.08 1.35 -9.42
N SER A 360 10.87 2.56 -9.92
CA SER A 360 9.55 3.20 -9.96
C SER A 360 8.75 2.72 -11.17
N GLN A 361 7.51 2.26 -10.93
CA GLN A 361 6.60 1.99 -12.04
C GLN A 361 6.17 3.31 -12.68
N ALA A 362 6.43 3.46 -13.99
CA ALA A 362 6.20 4.74 -14.68
C ALA A 362 4.83 4.83 -15.36
N GLY A 363 4.20 3.69 -15.66
CA GLY A 363 2.88 3.69 -16.26
C GLY A 363 2.44 2.35 -16.85
N PRO A 364 1.26 2.32 -17.49
CA PRO A 364 0.79 1.16 -18.23
C PRO A 364 1.57 0.97 -19.52
N ALA A 365 1.86 -0.28 -19.87
CA ALA A 365 2.38 -0.66 -21.17
C ALA A 365 1.27 -0.60 -22.24
N SER A 366 1.66 -0.75 -23.51
CA SER A 366 0.69 -0.76 -24.63
C SER A 366 -0.22 -2.00 -24.65
N ALA A 367 0.15 -3.07 -23.95
CA ALA A 367 -0.61 -4.31 -23.86
C ALA A 367 -0.32 -5.06 -22.55
N GLY A 368 -1.17 -6.04 -22.21
CA GLY A 368 -0.86 -7.08 -21.24
C GLY A 368 -0.05 -8.21 -21.87
N TYR A 369 0.52 -9.08 -21.03
CA TYR A 369 1.40 -10.19 -21.46
C TYR A 369 0.81 -11.57 -21.14
N ALA A 370 -0.45 -11.80 -21.55
CA ALA A 370 -1.11 -13.08 -21.31
C ALA A 370 -0.39 -14.23 -22.03
N GLY A 371 -0.12 -15.31 -21.29
CA GLY A 371 0.60 -16.49 -21.77
C GLY A 371 2.11 -16.33 -21.92
N TYR A 372 2.73 -15.30 -21.34
CA TYR A 372 4.18 -15.06 -21.43
C TYR A 372 4.91 -15.29 -20.10
N SER A 373 6.14 -15.78 -20.22
CA SER A 373 7.18 -15.64 -19.20
C SER A 373 8.02 -14.40 -19.49
N ILE A 374 8.12 -13.48 -18.53
CA ILE A 374 8.94 -12.28 -18.61
C ILE A 374 10.09 -12.42 -17.63
N ARG A 375 11.32 -12.42 -18.14
CA ARG A 375 12.57 -12.54 -17.38
C ARG A 375 13.23 -11.18 -17.29
N ASN A 376 13.00 -10.50 -16.18
CA ASN A 376 13.58 -9.21 -15.84
C ASN A 376 15.02 -9.43 -15.38
N VAL A 377 15.98 -8.75 -16.01
CA VAL A 377 17.36 -8.64 -15.51
C VAL A 377 17.40 -7.46 -14.56
N VAL A 378 17.98 -7.62 -13.37
CA VAL A 378 18.11 -6.56 -12.36
C VAL A 378 19.49 -6.62 -11.73
N HIS A 379 20.00 -5.51 -11.22
CA HIS A 379 21.35 -5.40 -10.68
C HIS A 379 21.35 -5.04 -9.20
N THR A 380 21.83 -5.94 -8.33
CA THR A 380 21.76 -5.78 -6.87
C THR A 380 22.86 -4.88 -6.33
N SER A 381 22.56 -4.01 -5.38
CA SER A 381 23.57 -3.19 -4.69
C SER A 381 24.28 -3.95 -3.57
N VAL A 382 23.52 -4.49 -2.61
CA VAL A 382 24.02 -5.23 -1.45
C VAL A 382 23.57 -6.69 -1.47
N GLY A 383 24.45 -7.59 -1.02
CA GLY A 383 24.15 -9.01 -0.94
C GLY A 383 23.42 -9.41 0.34
N GLY A 384 22.92 -10.64 0.37
CA GLY A 384 22.29 -11.20 1.56
C GLY A 384 21.99 -12.69 1.51
N ASN A 385 21.47 -13.12 2.65
CA ASN A 385 20.94 -14.41 3.05
C ASN A 385 19.77 -15.06 2.34
N ARG A 386 18.80 -14.19 2.19
CA ARG A 386 17.39 -14.44 1.97
C ARG A 386 16.91 -13.29 1.13
N ALA A 387 15.97 -13.57 0.25
CA ALA A 387 15.39 -12.59 -0.63
C ALA A 387 13.87 -12.62 -0.54
N ARG A 388 13.24 -11.49 -0.82
CA ARG A 388 11.84 -11.41 -1.21
C ARG A 388 11.70 -10.39 -2.32
N VAL A 389 10.69 -10.55 -3.16
CA VAL A 389 10.48 -9.72 -4.34
C VAL A 389 9.09 -9.12 -4.30
N THR A 390 9.00 -7.80 -4.51
CA THR A 390 7.73 -7.09 -4.65
C THR A 390 7.37 -6.97 -6.12
N PHE A 391 6.15 -7.38 -6.42
CA PHE A 391 5.53 -7.28 -7.73
C PHE A 391 4.38 -6.28 -7.71
N SER A 392 4.18 -5.55 -8.80
CA SER A 392 3.24 -4.45 -8.90
C SER A 392 2.23 -4.63 -10.03
N ASN A 393 0.96 -4.38 -9.73
CA ASN A 393 -0.12 -4.20 -10.70
C ASN A 393 -0.72 -2.78 -10.63
N LYS A 394 0.10 -1.81 -10.22
CA LYS A 394 -0.30 -0.44 -9.91
C LYS A 394 -1.01 0.30 -11.06
N PHE A 395 -0.58 0.07 -12.29
CA PHE A 395 -1.17 0.68 -13.49
C PHE A 395 -2.04 -0.29 -14.29
N GLY A 396 -2.21 -1.53 -13.81
CA GLY A 396 -3.12 -2.49 -14.41
C GLY A 396 -4.57 -2.05 -14.24
N THR A 397 -5.40 -2.38 -15.23
CA THR A 397 -6.83 -2.05 -15.23
C THR A 397 -7.72 -3.24 -14.82
N ALA A 398 -7.11 -4.39 -14.53
CA ALA A 398 -7.78 -5.59 -14.06
C ALA A 398 -6.82 -6.41 -13.17
N PRO A 399 -7.32 -7.42 -12.42
CA PRO A 399 -6.46 -8.28 -11.61
C PRO A 399 -5.41 -9.01 -12.46
N LEU A 400 -4.17 -9.01 -11.99
CA LEU A 400 -3.03 -9.70 -12.59
C LEU A 400 -2.82 -11.04 -11.90
N THR A 401 -2.86 -12.14 -12.64
CA THR A 401 -2.46 -13.45 -12.11
C THR A 401 -0.99 -13.71 -12.41
N LEU A 402 -0.18 -13.88 -11.37
CA LEU A 402 1.16 -14.44 -11.49
C LEU A 402 1.04 -15.96 -11.33
N GLY A 403 0.99 -16.69 -12.44
CA GLY A 403 0.88 -18.15 -12.46
C GLY A 403 2.13 -18.84 -11.92
N ALA A 404 3.30 -18.23 -12.10
CA ALA A 404 4.54 -18.59 -11.43
C ALA A 404 5.46 -17.36 -11.32
N ALA A 405 6.32 -17.36 -10.31
CA ALA A 405 7.42 -16.40 -10.18
C ALA A 405 8.70 -17.11 -9.70
N THR A 406 9.87 -16.71 -10.24
CA THR A 406 11.17 -17.25 -9.88
C THR A 406 12.22 -16.16 -9.73
N VAL A 407 13.26 -16.45 -8.94
CA VAL A 407 14.50 -15.67 -8.86
C VAL A 407 15.69 -16.60 -9.15
N ALA A 408 16.72 -16.10 -9.81
CA ALA A 408 17.94 -16.84 -10.11
C ALA A 408 19.15 -15.89 -10.23
N SER A 409 20.35 -16.41 -10.01
CA SER A 409 21.57 -15.69 -10.38
C SER A 409 21.74 -15.72 -11.90
N ARG A 410 22.09 -14.59 -12.52
CA ARG A 410 22.32 -14.54 -13.96
C ARG A 410 23.63 -15.26 -14.32
N GLY A 411 23.61 -16.03 -15.40
CA GLY A 411 24.78 -16.65 -16.01
C GLY A 411 25.71 -15.62 -16.66
N SER A 412 26.80 -16.10 -17.26
CA SER A 412 27.78 -15.23 -17.93
C SER A 412 27.28 -14.72 -19.28
N GLY A 413 27.68 -13.49 -19.63
CA GLY A 413 27.30 -12.85 -20.88
C GLY A 413 25.92 -12.20 -20.78
N GLU A 414 25.62 -11.27 -21.69
CA GLU A 414 24.33 -10.57 -21.70
C GLU A 414 23.18 -11.44 -22.26
N THR A 415 23.08 -12.68 -21.79
CA THR A 415 22.06 -13.66 -22.17
C THR A 415 20.96 -13.75 -21.11
N ALA A 416 19.94 -14.55 -21.41
CA ALA A 416 18.85 -14.90 -20.50
C ALA A 416 19.13 -16.18 -19.68
N ASP A 417 20.36 -16.70 -19.72
CA ASP A 417 20.73 -17.92 -19.02
C ASP A 417 20.87 -17.67 -17.51
N ALA A 418 20.33 -18.57 -16.70
CA ALA A 418 20.57 -18.60 -15.26
C ALA A 418 21.82 -19.45 -14.95
N VAL A 419 22.46 -19.18 -13.81
CA VAL A 419 23.47 -20.08 -13.26
C VAL A 419 22.81 -21.45 -12.98
N PRO A 420 23.38 -22.58 -13.42
CA PRO A 420 22.81 -23.90 -13.17
C PRO A 420 22.54 -24.15 -11.68
N GLY A 421 21.36 -24.64 -11.35
CA GLY A 421 20.90 -24.91 -9.99
C GLY A 421 20.55 -23.67 -9.16
N SER A 422 20.59 -22.46 -9.73
CA SER A 422 20.28 -21.22 -8.98
C SER A 422 18.80 -20.83 -9.00
N VAL A 423 18.00 -21.36 -9.93
CA VAL A 423 16.58 -21.00 -10.03
C VAL A 423 15.82 -21.44 -8.78
N ARG A 424 15.12 -20.50 -8.14
CA ARG A 424 14.26 -20.74 -7.00
C ARG A 424 12.86 -20.18 -7.28
N ARG A 425 11.85 -20.95 -6.90
CA ARG A 425 10.46 -20.52 -6.99
C ARG A 425 10.13 -19.59 -5.82
N LEU A 426 9.47 -18.48 -6.13
CA LEU A 426 8.88 -17.58 -5.15
C LEU A 426 7.47 -18.07 -4.83
N THR A 427 7.03 -17.85 -3.59
CA THR A 427 5.68 -18.18 -3.12
C THR A 427 5.00 -16.97 -2.51
N PHE A 428 3.68 -17.04 -2.36
CA PHE A 428 2.84 -15.99 -1.77
C PHE A 428 1.87 -16.67 -0.81
N ALA A 429 2.04 -16.47 0.50
CA ALA A 429 1.36 -17.25 1.53
C ALA A 429 1.49 -18.76 1.31
N GLY A 430 2.69 -19.20 0.92
CA GLY A 430 3.04 -20.58 0.59
C GLY A 430 2.53 -21.09 -0.76
N GLN A 431 1.80 -20.28 -1.53
CA GLN A 431 1.27 -20.67 -2.84
C GLN A 431 2.21 -20.26 -3.99
N PRO A 432 2.32 -21.06 -5.06
CA PRO A 432 3.16 -20.73 -6.22
C PRO A 432 2.53 -19.70 -7.15
N THR A 433 1.26 -19.35 -6.91
CA THR A 433 0.43 -18.47 -7.74
C THR A 433 -0.23 -17.43 -6.86
N VAL A 434 -0.40 -16.21 -7.37
CA VAL A 434 -1.12 -15.12 -6.70
C VAL A 434 -1.89 -14.27 -7.70
N THR A 435 -3.02 -13.71 -7.26
CA THR A 435 -3.75 -12.69 -8.02
C THR A 435 -3.57 -11.34 -7.33
N VAL A 436 -3.00 -10.38 -8.06
CA VAL A 436 -2.74 -9.01 -7.59
C VAL A 436 -3.86 -8.11 -8.11
N PRO A 437 -4.69 -7.49 -7.24
CA PRO A 437 -5.72 -6.56 -7.69
C PRO A 437 -5.16 -5.40 -8.52
N ALA A 438 -6.00 -4.80 -9.36
CA ALA A 438 -5.65 -3.58 -10.08
C ALA A 438 -5.33 -2.45 -9.10
N GLY A 439 -4.19 -1.76 -9.29
CA GLY A 439 -3.75 -0.68 -8.41
C GLY A 439 -2.98 -1.10 -7.16
N ASP A 440 -2.85 -2.41 -6.90
CA ASP A 440 -2.20 -2.97 -5.72
C ASP A 440 -0.85 -3.64 -6.09
N ASP A 441 -0.06 -3.94 -5.05
CA ASP A 441 1.24 -4.60 -5.11
C ASP A 441 1.22 -5.87 -4.21
N VAL A 442 2.16 -6.79 -4.43
CA VAL A 442 2.33 -7.99 -3.61
C VAL A 442 3.81 -8.31 -3.40
N THR A 443 4.20 -8.63 -2.16
CA THR A 443 5.54 -9.13 -1.85
C THR A 443 5.52 -10.64 -1.67
N SER A 444 6.49 -11.34 -2.24
CA SER A 444 6.66 -12.78 -2.05
C SER A 444 6.97 -13.11 -0.58
N ASP A 445 6.73 -14.36 -0.20
CA ASP A 445 7.27 -14.91 1.03
C ASP A 445 8.81 -14.82 1.03
N PRO A 446 9.46 -14.66 2.19
CA PRO A 446 10.90 -14.78 2.31
C PRO A 446 11.43 -16.13 1.84
N LEU A 447 12.44 -16.09 0.97
CA LEU A 447 13.10 -17.26 0.38
C LEU A 447 14.56 -17.30 0.83
N ASP A 448 15.04 -18.47 1.28
CA ASP A 448 16.46 -18.70 1.50
C ASP A 448 17.17 -18.78 0.13
N PHE A 449 17.87 -17.69 -0.21
CA PHE A 449 18.54 -17.50 -1.48
C PHE A 449 19.71 -16.53 -1.27
N ALA A 450 20.92 -17.02 -1.52
CA ALA A 450 22.13 -16.21 -1.43
C ALA A 450 22.13 -15.20 -2.59
N VAL A 451 21.88 -13.93 -2.26
CA VAL A 451 21.98 -12.82 -3.20
C VAL A 451 23.40 -12.27 -3.14
N PRO A 452 24.18 -12.31 -4.23
CA PRO A 452 25.47 -11.66 -4.26
C PRO A 452 25.32 -10.12 -4.22
N GLU A 453 26.32 -9.44 -3.65
CA GLU A 453 26.45 -7.98 -3.82
C GLU A 453 26.91 -7.68 -5.25
N ASP A 454 26.39 -6.60 -5.86
CA ASP A 454 26.81 -6.13 -7.20
C ASP A 454 26.76 -7.24 -8.25
N ALA A 455 25.57 -7.79 -8.42
CA ALA A 455 25.35 -8.90 -9.32
C ALA A 455 24.02 -8.79 -10.03
N ASP A 456 23.99 -9.36 -11.23
CA ASP A 456 22.75 -9.49 -11.98
C ASP A 456 21.94 -10.68 -11.47
N LEU A 457 20.67 -10.44 -11.18
CA LEU A 457 19.67 -11.46 -10.94
C LEU A 457 18.67 -11.52 -12.11
N LEU A 458 18.03 -12.68 -12.23
CA LEU A 458 16.92 -12.92 -13.13
C LEU A 458 15.66 -13.10 -12.29
N VAL A 459 14.71 -12.17 -12.40
CA VAL A 459 13.36 -12.30 -11.83
C VAL A 459 12.39 -12.63 -12.95
N THR A 460 11.88 -13.86 -12.95
CA THR A 460 10.98 -14.32 -14.01
C THR A 460 9.55 -14.46 -13.52
N THR A 461 8.59 -13.81 -14.18
CA THR A 461 7.15 -13.98 -13.94
C THR A 461 6.51 -14.72 -15.10
N TYR A 462 5.58 -15.63 -14.83
CA TYR A 462 4.67 -16.18 -15.84
C TYR A 462 3.24 -15.70 -15.58
N THR A 463 2.63 -15.12 -16.60
CA THR A 463 1.26 -14.55 -16.55
C THR A 463 0.32 -15.38 -17.42
N PRO A 464 -0.39 -16.38 -16.88
CA PRO A 464 -1.28 -17.25 -17.66
C PRO A 464 -2.43 -16.47 -18.31
N ASP A 465 -2.96 -15.50 -17.57
CA ASP A 465 -3.81 -14.44 -18.06
C ASP A 465 -3.21 -13.09 -17.66
N SER A 466 -3.65 -12.03 -18.34
CA SER A 466 -3.26 -10.65 -18.06
C SER A 466 -4.29 -9.72 -18.70
N PRO A 467 -5.54 -9.72 -18.23
CA PRO A 467 -6.55 -8.81 -18.76
C PRO A 467 -6.07 -7.35 -18.58
N GLY A 468 -6.19 -6.54 -19.65
CA GLY A 468 -5.79 -5.13 -19.60
C GLY A 468 -4.33 -4.87 -19.99
N VAL A 469 -3.73 -3.88 -19.34
CA VAL A 469 -2.37 -3.35 -19.63
C VAL A 469 -1.39 -3.76 -18.56
N ALA A 470 -0.16 -4.08 -18.94
CA ALA A 470 0.90 -4.42 -17.99
C ALA A 470 1.38 -3.19 -17.24
N THR A 471 1.68 -3.33 -15.95
CA THR A 471 2.44 -2.34 -15.19
C THR A 471 3.92 -2.47 -15.54
N HIS A 472 4.59 -1.36 -15.87
CA HIS A 472 5.99 -1.41 -16.26
C HIS A 472 6.78 -0.14 -15.96
N HIS A 473 8.09 -0.32 -15.95
CA HIS A 473 9.10 0.71 -16.05
C HIS A 473 9.73 0.66 -17.46
N PRO A 474 9.65 1.73 -18.28
CA PRO A 474 9.99 1.70 -19.69
C PRO A 474 11.48 1.86 -20.00
N SER A 475 12.33 2.22 -19.04
CA SER A 475 13.73 2.62 -19.26
C SER A 475 14.71 1.86 -18.36
N ALA A 476 14.71 0.53 -18.48
CA ALA A 476 15.52 -0.35 -17.63
C ALA A 476 17.04 -0.09 -17.70
N SER A 477 17.53 0.49 -18.80
CA SER A 477 18.98 0.56 -19.10
C SER A 477 19.68 -0.81 -18.99
N GLN A 478 18.90 -1.88 -19.14
CA GLN A 478 19.27 -3.28 -19.13
C GLN A 478 18.38 -4.02 -20.14
N THR A 479 18.87 -5.13 -20.69
CA THR A 479 18.04 -5.98 -21.54
C THR A 479 17.36 -7.08 -20.71
N SER A 480 16.04 -7.06 -20.70
CA SER A 480 15.19 -8.14 -20.21
C SER A 480 14.63 -8.98 -21.37
N PHE A 481 14.02 -10.12 -21.07
CA PHE A 481 13.63 -11.09 -22.10
C PHE A 481 12.22 -11.65 -21.93
N LEU A 482 11.60 -12.05 -23.04
CA LEU A 482 10.26 -12.64 -23.05
C LEU A 482 10.26 -13.97 -23.80
N ALA A 483 9.38 -14.87 -23.35
CA ALA A 483 9.13 -16.16 -23.96
C ALA A 483 7.65 -16.51 -23.87
N GLN A 484 7.09 -17.15 -24.90
CA GLN A 484 5.72 -17.64 -24.86
C GLN A 484 5.62 -18.97 -24.09
N GLY A 485 4.58 -19.10 -23.26
CA GLY A 485 4.32 -20.21 -22.35
C GLY A 485 5.05 -20.09 -21.00
N ASP A 486 4.75 -21.01 -20.09
CA ASP A 486 5.47 -21.10 -18.81
C ASP A 486 6.84 -21.75 -19.02
N VAL A 487 7.86 -20.91 -19.04
CA VAL A 487 9.28 -21.29 -19.00
C VAL A 487 9.96 -20.59 -17.83
N SER A 488 9.20 -20.17 -16.82
CA SER A 488 9.69 -19.40 -15.68
C SER A 488 10.81 -20.11 -14.91
N ALA A 489 10.75 -21.44 -14.87
CA ALA A 489 11.74 -22.30 -14.21
C ALA A 489 12.91 -22.74 -15.11
N ALA A 490 12.94 -22.34 -16.39
CA ALA A 490 13.98 -22.77 -17.32
C ALA A 490 15.31 -22.07 -17.03
N GLU A 491 16.38 -22.85 -16.81
CA GLU A 491 17.73 -22.29 -16.64
C GLU A 491 18.27 -21.72 -17.96
N SER A 492 18.09 -22.44 -19.06
CA SER A 492 18.51 -21.96 -20.38
C SER A 492 17.64 -20.82 -20.88
N GLY A 493 18.29 -19.78 -21.37
CA GLY A 493 17.70 -18.64 -22.07
C GLY A 493 17.20 -18.95 -23.48
N ALA A 494 17.41 -20.16 -24.02
CA ALA A 494 17.16 -20.46 -25.43
C ALA A 494 15.71 -20.23 -25.90
N ARG A 495 14.73 -20.30 -24.98
CA ARG A 495 13.31 -20.04 -25.28
C ARG A 495 12.93 -18.56 -25.14
N PHE A 496 13.78 -17.74 -24.54
CA PHE A 496 13.61 -16.30 -24.38
C PHE A 496 14.11 -15.58 -25.64
N THR A 497 13.32 -15.70 -26.71
CA THR A 497 13.69 -15.21 -28.05
C THR A 497 13.42 -13.72 -28.25
N GLU A 498 12.65 -13.09 -27.37
CA GLU A 498 12.31 -11.67 -27.43
C GLU A 498 13.10 -10.88 -26.39
N ARG A 499 13.48 -9.65 -26.74
CA ARG A 499 14.25 -8.72 -25.91
C ARG A 499 13.44 -7.46 -25.66
N THR A 500 13.55 -6.89 -24.47
CA THR A 500 12.92 -5.61 -24.10
C THR A 500 13.86 -4.77 -23.24
N GLY A 501 13.73 -3.44 -23.36
CA GLY A 501 14.40 -2.46 -22.50
C GLY A 501 13.56 -2.02 -21.30
N SER A 502 12.50 -2.77 -20.98
CA SER A 502 11.57 -2.46 -19.88
C SER A 502 11.65 -3.51 -18.77
N TRP A 503 11.34 -3.10 -17.53
CA TRP A 503 10.97 -4.02 -16.46
C TRP A 503 9.47 -4.10 -16.35
N PHE A 504 8.92 -5.32 -16.31
CA PHE A 504 7.49 -5.55 -16.15
C PHE A 504 7.20 -6.17 -14.80
N TYR A 505 6.20 -5.63 -14.12
CA TYR A 505 5.64 -6.11 -12.86
C TYR A 505 6.60 -6.21 -11.67
N VAL A 506 7.91 -6.12 -11.82
CA VAL A 506 8.87 -6.21 -10.70
C VAL A 506 9.19 -4.80 -10.21
N GLU A 507 9.06 -4.56 -8.90
CA GLU A 507 9.21 -3.24 -8.29
C GLU A 507 10.41 -3.17 -7.34
N GLU A 508 10.63 -4.19 -6.51
CA GLU A 508 11.69 -4.17 -5.49
C GLU A 508 12.20 -5.56 -5.15
N ILE A 509 13.47 -5.64 -4.77
CA ILE A 509 14.08 -6.83 -4.18
C ILE A 509 14.70 -6.43 -2.84
N ASP A 510 14.27 -7.14 -1.80
CA ASP A 510 14.81 -6.98 -0.47
C ASP A 510 15.72 -8.16 -0.14
N VAL A 511 16.77 -7.88 0.62
CA VAL A 511 17.65 -8.90 1.20
C VAL A 511 17.70 -8.83 2.71
N GLN A 512 17.79 -9.98 3.36
CA GLN A 512 18.03 -10.10 4.80
C GLN A 512 19.42 -10.69 5.05
N GLY A 513 20.00 -10.41 6.22
CA GLY A 513 21.35 -10.87 6.56
C GLY A 513 22.47 -10.05 5.89
N ALA A 514 22.10 -8.95 5.23
CA ALA A 514 23.05 -8.01 4.67
C ALA A 514 23.80 -7.26 5.81
N PRO A 515 25.12 -7.04 5.68
CA PRO A 515 25.86 -6.17 6.56
C PRO A 515 25.63 -4.69 6.17
N ALA A 516 24.37 -4.26 6.09
CA ALA A 516 23.94 -2.92 5.69
C ALA A 516 22.84 -2.42 6.64
N ALA A 517 22.87 -1.13 7.00
CA ALA A 517 21.95 -0.56 8.00
C ALA A 517 20.76 0.18 7.38
N GLY A 518 20.15 -0.40 6.36
CA GLY A 518 19.03 0.17 5.59
C GLY A 518 19.41 0.53 4.15
N SER A 519 18.59 1.33 3.50
CA SER A 519 18.73 1.70 2.09
C SER A 519 18.75 3.22 1.87
N VAL A 520 19.29 3.61 0.72
CA VAL A 520 19.25 4.95 0.14
C VAL A 520 18.41 4.88 -1.12
N VAL A 521 17.49 5.81 -1.30
CA VAL A 521 16.71 5.93 -2.54
C VAL A 521 17.24 7.09 -3.37
N ALA A 522 17.66 6.80 -4.60
CA ALA A 522 17.88 7.79 -5.64
C ALA A 522 16.54 8.16 -6.28
N PHE A 523 15.95 9.29 -5.87
CA PHE A 523 14.63 9.73 -6.31
C PHE A 523 14.77 10.85 -7.35
N GLY A 524 14.44 10.56 -8.60
CA GLY A 524 14.70 11.54 -9.65
C GLY A 524 14.00 11.35 -10.99
N ASP A 525 14.48 12.11 -11.97
CA ASP A 525 13.99 12.10 -13.35
C ASP A 525 14.86 11.24 -14.28
N SER A 526 14.89 11.52 -15.59
CA SER A 526 15.65 10.75 -16.60
C SER A 526 17.15 10.70 -16.33
N ILE A 527 17.72 11.70 -15.65
CA ILE A 527 19.15 11.69 -15.28
C ILE A 527 19.39 10.62 -14.21
N THR A 528 18.43 10.41 -13.31
CA THR A 528 18.50 9.36 -12.27
C THR A 528 18.10 7.99 -12.80
N ASP A 529 17.12 7.95 -13.70
CA ASP A 529 16.69 6.75 -14.40
C ASP A 529 17.84 6.09 -15.17
N GLY A 530 18.75 6.92 -15.70
CA GLY A 530 19.96 6.46 -16.38
C GLY A 530 19.99 6.79 -17.87
N GLY A 531 19.27 7.83 -18.30
CA GLY A 531 19.27 8.26 -19.70
C GLY A 531 20.68 8.43 -20.25
N TYR A 532 20.94 7.84 -21.42
CA TYR A 532 22.25 7.81 -22.10
C TYR A 532 23.39 7.05 -21.39
N SER A 533 23.13 6.37 -20.26
CA SER A 533 24.05 5.36 -19.73
C SER A 533 24.21 4.22 -20.74
N THR A 534 25.40 3.63 -20.81
CA THR A 534 25.63 2.42 -21.60
C THR A 534 24.71 1.29 -21.12
N SER A 535 23.85 0.79 -22.01
CA SER A 535 22.89 -0.27 -21.69
C SER A 535 23.61 -1.55 -21.24
N GLY A 536 23.15 -2.14 -20.14
CA GLY A 536 23.73 -3.37 -19.57
C GLY A 536 25.03 -3.18 -18.81
N ALA A 537 25.65 -1.99 -18.85
CA ALA A 537 26.92 -1.74 -18.16
C ALA A 537 26.76 -1.37 -16.67
N ASN A 538 25.53 -1.04 -16.24
CA ASN A 538 25.25 -0.55 -14.87
C ASN A 538 26.09 0.69 -14.53
N HIS A 539 26.13 1.67 -15.45
CA HIS A 539 26.88 2.92 -15.31
C HIS A 539 25.97 4.13 -14.99
N ARG A 540 24.81 3.89 -14.37
CA ARG A 540 23.91 4.96 -13.90
C ARG A 540 24.50 5.50 -12.60
N TRP A 541 24.33 6.79 -12.29
CA TRP A 541 24.91 7.33 -11.05
C TRP A 541 24.47 6.58 -9.77
N PRO A 542 23.25 5.99 -9.65
CA PRO A 542 22.91 5.16 -8.51
C PRO A 542 23.70 3.84 -8.45
N ASP A 543 24.09 3.27 -9.59
CA ASP A 543 24.94 2.07 -9.63
C ASP A 543 26.37 2.42 -9.14
N TYR A 544 26.96 3.50 -9.65
CA TYR A 544 28.26 3.98 -9.14
C TYR A 544 28.22 4.37 -7.66
N LEU A 545 27.08 4.88 -7.16
CA LEU A 545 26.90 5.10 -5.73
C LEU A 545 26.93 3.77 -4.97
N ALA A 546 26.28 2.72 -5.48
CA ALA A 546 26.34 1.38 -4.89
C ALA A 546 27.78 0.87 -4.82
N ASP A 547 28.57 1.02 -5.89
CA ASP A 547 30.00 0.66 -5.91
C ASP A 547 30.80 1.37 -4.84
N ARG A 548 30.59 2.68 -4.69
CA ARG A 548 31.23 3.49 -3.64
C ARG A 548 30.81 3.03 -2.24
N MET A 549 29.58 2.57 -2.05
CA MET A 549 29.09 2.04 -0.76
C MET A 549 29.76 0.70 -0.39
N LYS A 550 30.05 -0.16 -1.37
CA LYS A 550 30.61 -1.50 -1.12
C LYS A 550 31.97 -1.47 -0.44
N VAL A 551 32.77 -0.45 -0.68
CA VAL A 551 34.11 -0.32 -0.06
C VAL A 551 34.07 0.23 1.37
N LEU A 552 32.90 0.67 1.86
CA LEU A 552 32.74 1.16 3.24
C LEU A 552 32.67 0.01 4.26
N PRO A 553 32.97 0.29 5.55
CA PRO A 553 32.68 -0.63 6.63
C PRO A 553 31.20 -1.04 6.67
N ALA A 554 30.91 -2.30 6.95
CA ALA A 554 29.55 -2.87 7.04
C ALA A 554 28.50 -1.94 7.69
N ALA A 555 28.80 -1.40 8.88
CA ALA A 555 27.87 -0.53 9.61
C ALA A 555 27.46 0.76 8.86
N GLN A 556 28.26 1.17 7.88
CA GLN A 556 28.03 2.37 7.06
C GLN A 556 27.41 2.04 5.70
N ARG A 557 27.39 0.76 5.29
CA ARG A 557 26.79 0.35 4.02
C ARG A 557 25.29 0.56 4.04
N ARG A 558 24.76 0.84 2.85
CA ARG A 558 23.33 0.92 2.55
C ARG A 558 23.08 0.19 1.25
N GLY A 559 21.90 -0.40 1.11
CA GLY A 559 21.39 -0.73 -0.22
C GLY A 559 21.06 0.54 -0.99
N VAL A 560 21.13 0.50 -2.31
CA VAL A 560 20.83 1.64 -3.19
C VAL A 560 19.68 1.26 -4.12
N LEU A 561 18.62 2.05 -4.10
CA LEU A 561 17.40 1.88 -4.90
C LEU A 561 17.30 3.00 -5.93
N ASN A 562 16.94 2.68 -7.17
CA ASN A 562 16.80 3.68 -8.23
C ASN A 562 15.32 3.97 -8.54
N SER A 563 14.79 5.03 -7.96
CA SER A 563 13.43 5.53 -8.20
C SER A 563 13.41 6.65 -9.25
N GLY A 564 14.29 6.57 -10.26
CA GLY A 564 14.29 7.44 -11.44
C GLY A 564 13.10 7.17 -12.36
N VAL A 565 12.52 8.24 -12.93
CA VAL A 565 11.49 8.12 -13.98
C VAL A 565 11.77 9.15 -15.07
N SER A 566 12.00 8.69 -16.29
CA SER A 566 12.25 9.57 -17.43
C SER A 566 11.14 10.60 -17.65
N ALA A 567 11.54 11.83 -17.98
CA ALA A 567 10.67 13.00 -18.13
C ALA A 567 9.88 13.40 -16.86
N ASN A 568 10.20 12.86 -15.67
CA ASN A 568 9.45 13.17 -14.46
C ASN A 568 9.69 14.60 -13.96
N ARG A 569 8.60 15.22 -13.49
CA ARG A 569 8.58 16.56 -12.87
C ARG A 569 8.38 16.44 -11.37
N LEU A 570 8.87 17.40 -10.60
CA LEU A 570 8.62 17.48 -9.17
C LEU A 570 7.15 17.85 -8.88
N LEU A 571 6.64 18.91 -9.51
CA LEU A 571 5.44 19.61 -9.05
C LEU A 571 4.14 19.12 -9.69
N LEU A 572 4.16 18.83 -10.98
CA LEU A 572 2.95 18.65 -11.78
C LEU A 572 2.85 17.27 -12.41
N ASP A 573 1.69 16.61 -12.24
CA ASP A 573 1.34 15.39 -12.98
C ASP A 573 1.17 15.71 -14.48
N GLY A 574 1.49 14.74 -15.33
CA GLY A 574 1.39 14.83 -16.78
C GLY A 574 2.47 15.72 -17.39
N GLY A 575 2.06 16.56 -18.36
CA GLY A 575 2.94 17.44 -19.13
C GLY A 575 2.98 16.99 -20.58
N ASP A 576 4.18 16.98 -21.17
CA ASP A 576 4.38 16.46 -22.53
C ASP A 576 4.18 14.92 -22.56
N VAL A 577 4.26 14.26 -21.40
CA VAL A 577 3.89 12.85 -21.19
C VAL A 577 2.70 12.77 -20.22
N PRO A 578 1.44 12.72 -20.70
CA PRO A 578 0.23 12.93 -19.89
C PRO A 578 -0.01 11.93 -18.75
N ILE A 579 0.57 10.73 -18.83
CA ILE A 579 0.34 9.64 -17.87
C ILE A 579 1.26 9.69 -16.64
N LEU A 580 2.31 10.51 -16.64
CA LEU A 580 3.31 10.51 -15.57
C LEU A 580 2.77 11.18 -14.30
N ARG A 581 2.98 10.54 -13.15
CA ARG A 581 2.74 11.15 -11.83
C ARG A 581 3.96 11.96 -11.41
N SER A 582 3.76 13.15 -10.86
CA SER A 582 4.83 14.00 -10.35
C SER A 582 5.60 13.33 -9.20
N GLY A 583 6.80 13.82 -8.91
CA GLY A 583 7.59 13.44 -7.74
C GLY A 583 6.79 13.56 -6.44
N LEU A 584 6.02 14.64 -6.27
CA LEU A 584 5.16 14.80 -5.09
C LEU A 584 4.04 13.75 -5.03
N SER A 585 3.44 13.40 -6.17
CA SER A 585 2.36 12.42 -6.26
C SER A 585 2.82 10.98 -6.02
N ARG A 586 4.06 10.65 -6.39
CA ARG A 586 4.61 9.29 -6.30
C ARG A 586 5.52 9.04 -5.09
N LEU A 587 5.74 10.05 -4.25
CA LEU A 587 6.67 9.97 -3.11
C LEU A 587 6.34 8.83 -2.12
N ASP A 588 5.05 8.58 -1.88
CA ASP A 588 4.63 7.50 -0.98
C ASP A 588 5.10 6.16 -1.53
N ASP A 589 4.71 5.88 -2.77
CA ASP A 589 5.05 4.65 -3.46
C ASP A 589 6.56 4.48 -3.61
N ASP A 590 7.27 5.51 -4.09
CA ASP A 590 8.63 5.35 -4.60
C ASP A 590 9.73 5.62 -3.58
N VAL A 591 9.38 6.09 -2.38
CA VAL A 591 10.33 6.34 -1.29
C VAL A 591 9.82 5.87 0.06
N LEU A 592 8.63 6.31 0.49
CA LEU A 592 8.16 6.07 1.86
C LEU A 592 7.79 4.61 2.12
N ASP A 593 7.31 3.91 1.11
CA ASP A 593 6.92 2.50 1.19
C ASP A 593 8.07 1.54 0.86
N ARG A 594 9.23 2.07 0.43
CA ARG A 594 10.41 1.24 0.10
C ARG A 594 11.07 0.68 1.35
N THR A 595 11.70 -0.48 1.22
CA THR A 595 12.21 -1.22 2.38
C THR A 595 13.47 -0.59 2.95
N GLY A 596 13.38 -0.22 4.23
CA GLY A 596 14.54 0.13 5.05
C GLY A 596 15.15 1.49 4.76
N VAL A 597 14.43 2.39 4.10
CA VAL A 597 14.95 3.70 3.69
C VAL A 597 15.40 4.53 4.88
N ARG A 598 16.64 5.01 4.80
CA ARG A 598 17.25 5.94 5.77
C ARG A 598 17.49 7.31 5.16
N THR A 599 17.81 7.34 3.87
CA THR A 599 18.11 8.57 3.16
C THR A 599 17.49 8.55 1.76
N ALA A 600 16.98 9.69 1.31
CA ALA A 600 16.60 9.93 -0.07
C ALA A 600 17.53 10.99 -0.69
N ILE A 601 18.01 10.75 -1.90
CA ILE A 601 18.77 11.71 -2.71
C ILE A 601 17.85 12.17 -3.83
N VAL A 602 17.51 13.46 -3.85
CA VAL A 602 16.48 14.02 -4.73
C VAL A 602 17.11 14.83 -5.86
N LEU A 603 16.98 14.34 -7.10
CA LEU A 603 17.34 15.06 -8.33
C LEU A 603 16.09 15.19 -9.23
N MET A 604 15.36 16.30 -9.06
CA MET A 604 14.19 16.62 -9.87
C MET A 604 14.06 18.11 -10.05
N GLY A 605 13.51 18.55 -11.17
CA GLY A 605 13.17 19.95 -11.41
C GLY A 605 13.51 20.40 -12.82
N ILE A 606 14.46 19.74 -13.49
CA ILE A 606 14.83 20.12 -14.86
C ILE A 606 13.63 20.01 -15.81
N ASN A 607 12.84 18.94 -15.70
CA ASN A 607 11.65 18.75 -16.52
C ASN A 607 10.51 19.73 -16.17
N ASP A 608 10.44 20.25 -14.95
CA ASP A 608 9.50 21.31 -14.59
C ASP A 608 9.80 22.59 -15.37
N LEU A 609 11.08 22.85 -15.67
CA LEU A 609 11.53 23.98 -16.50
C LEU A 609 11.30 23.71 -18.00
N LEU A 610 11.57 22.49 -18.46
CA LEU A 610 11.57 22.16 -19.88
C LEU A 610 10.16 21.94 -20.48
N GLN A 611 9.27 21.27 -19.73
CA GLN A 611 7.96 20.84 -20.25
C GLN A 611 6.86 21.88 -20.09
N THR A 612 5.78 21.72 -20.86
CA THR A 612 4.60 22.60 -20.76
C THR A 612 3.55 22.03 -19.79
N PRO A 613 2.94 22.84 -18.91
CA PRO A 613 3.26 24.24 -18.60
C PRO A 613 4.53 24.38 -17.77
N ARG A 614 5.44 25.27 -18.22
CA ARG A 614 6.74 25.49 -17.59
C ARG A 614 6.60 26.10 -16.18
N GLN A 615 7.45 25.64 -15.26
CA GLN A 615 7.60 26.18 -13.92
C GLN A 615 8.85 27.06 -13.86
N ASN A 616 8.66 28.36 -14.13
CA ASN A 616 9.76 29.33 -14.24
C ASN A 616 10.05 30.09 -12.93
N ASP A 617 9.42 29.69 -11.82
CA ASP A 617 9.63 30.32 -10.51
C ASP A 617 10.44 29.37 -9.60
N PRO A 618 11.71 29.69 -9.30
CA PRO A 618 12.52 28.90 -8.37
C PRO A 618 11.87 28.72 -7.00
N ALA A 619 11.08 29.69 -6.52
CA ALA A 619 10.42 29.60 -5.22
C ALA A 619 9.34 28.51 -5.18
N ALA A 620 8.66 28.25 -6.31
CA ALA A 620 7.66 27.19 -6.42
C ALA A 620 8.31 25.79 -6.30
N LEU A 621 9.44 25.56 -6.97
CA LEU A 621 10.22 24.32 -6.83
C LEU A 621 10.75 24.17 -5.39
N ALA A 622 11.27 25.23 -4.80
CA ALA A 622 11.70 25.22 -3.40
C ALA A 622 10.57 24.89 -2.42
N ALA A 623 9.34 25.34 -2.67
CA ALA A 623 8.18 24.96 -1.88
C ALA A 623 7.83 23.47 -2.05
N GLY A 624 7.92 22.95 -3.28
CA GLY A 624 7.76 21.52 -3.56
C GLY A 624 8.81 20.66 -2.84
N TYR A 625 10.08 21.05 -2.88
CA TYR A 625 11.13 20.34 -2.14
C TYR A 625 10.87 20.33 -0.63
N ARG A 626 10.45 21.45 -0.04
CA ARG A 626 10.09 21.48 1.40
C ARG A 626 8.93 20.54 1.72
N ASN A 627 7.90 20.47 0.87
CA ASN A 627 6.80 19.52 1.06
C ASN A 627 7.28 18.07 1.06
N LEU A 628 8.16 17.72 0.12
CA LEU A 628 8.78 16.40 0.06
C LEU A 628 9.61 16.12 1.33
N VAL A 629 10.44 17.08 1.74
CA VAL A 629 11.31 16.94 2.92
C VAL A 629 10.48 16.75 4.18
N ASP A 630 9.44 17.56 4.40
CA ASP A 630 8.55 17.44 5.58
C ASP A 630 7.93 16.04 5.68
N ARG A 631 7.50 15.46 4.54
CA ARG A 631 6.92 14.10 4.48
C ARG A 631 7.94 13.02 4.80
N LEU A 632 9.16 13.14 4.29
CA LEU A 632 10.24 12.19 4.56
C LEU A 632 10.76 12.29 6.01
N HIS A 633 10.92 13.51 6.53
CA HIS A 633 11.29 13.77 7.93
C HIS A 633 10.27 13.20 8.91
N ALA A 634 8.97 13.23 8.58
CA ALA A 634 7.92 12.61 9.39
C ALA A 634 8.09 11.08 9.56
N LYS A 635 8.90 10.43 8.70
CA LYS A 635 9.32 9.02 8.82
C LYS A 635 10.76 8.85 9.30
N GLY A 636 11.45 9.93 9.66
CA GLY A 636 12.85 9.92 10.08
C GLY A 636 13.82 9.63 8.94
N ILE A 637 13.42 9.87 7.68
CA ILE A 637 14.27 9.72 6.49
C ILE A 637 15.02 11.03 6.26
N LYS A 638 16.35 10.96 6.15
CA LYS A 638 17.19 12.10 5.78
C LYS A 638 17.04 12.42 4.29
N VAL A 639 17.17 13.68 3.90
CA VAL A 639 17.01 14.12 2.51
C VAL A 639 18.22 14.91 2.04
N ILE A 640 18.85 14.44 0.98
CA ILE A 640 19.95 15.13 0.27
C ILE A 640 19.39 15.71 -1.02
N GLY A 641 19.53 17.02 -1.22
CA GLY A 641 19.14 17.68 -2.46
C GLY A 641 20.28 17.67 -3.46
N ALA A 642 20.04 17.20 -4.68
CA ALA A 642 20.99 17.31 -5.78
C ALA A 642 20.67 18.52 -6.66
N THR A 643 21.69 19.35 -6.96
CA THR A 643 21.52 20.51 -7.85
C THR A 643 21.24 20.07 -9.29
N LEU A 644 20.40 20.82 -10.02
CA LEU A 644 20.10 20.60 -11.43
C LEU A 644 21.34 20.81 -12.30
N THR A 645 21.67 19.85 -13.16
CA THR A 645 22.84 19.92 -14.06
C THR A 645 22.68 20.98 -15.16
N PRO A 646 23.78 21.55 -15.69
CA PRO A 646 23.72 22.44 -16.85
C PRO A 646 23.26 21.68 -18.10
N PHE A 647 22.58 22.39 -19.00
CA PHE A 647 21.96 21.79 -20.21
C PHE A 647 22.09 22.66 -21.48
N LYS A 648 23.02 23.62 -21.49
CA LYS A 648 23.31 24.41 -22.70
C LYS A 648 23.80 23.50 -23.82
N GLY A 649 23.16 23.65 -24.98
CA GLY A 649 23.34 22.78 -26.14
C GLY A 649 22.15 21.87 -26.40
N TRP A 650 21.31 21.62 -25.38
CA TRP A 650 20.02 20.96 -25.57
C TRP A 650 19.04 21.89 -26.30
N TRP A 651 18.22 21.33 -27.20
CA TRP A 651 17.43 22.11 -28.18
C TRP A 651 16.47 23.13 -27.58
N GLY A 652 15.92 22.87 -26.39
CA GLY A 652 15.00 23.77 -25.70
C GLY A 652 15.67 24.67 -24.66
N HIS A 653 17.00 24.76 -24.64
CA HIS A 653 17.72 25.68 -23.76
C HIS A 653 17.51 27.15 -24.19
N ASP A 654 17.21 28.00 -23.21
CA ASP A 654 17.22 29.46 -23.36
C ASP A 654 17.76 30.13 -22.08
N SER A 655 18.18 31.39 -22.19
CA SER A 655 18.81 32.12 -21.08
C SER A 655 17.86 32.36 -19.90
N GLY A 656 16.55 32.39 -20.13
CA GLY A 656 15.56 32.53 -19.06
C GLY A 656 15.44 31.25 -18.24
N LEU A 657 15.40 30.08 -18.90
CA LEU A 657 15.43 28.79 -18.21
C LEU A 657 16.73 28.57 -17.44
N GLU A 658 17.86 29.00 -17.99
CA GLU A 658 19.14 28.92 -17.30
C GLU A 658 19.19 29.81 -16.04
N ALA A 659 18.60 31.02 -16.10
CA ALA A 659 18.42 31.87 -14.92
C ALA A 659 17.52 31.20 -13.86
N THR A 660 16.44 30.54 -14.27
CA THR A 660 15.59 29.76 -13.35
C THR A 660 16.37 28.59 -12.73
N ARG A 661 17.10 27.81 -13.54
CA ARG A 661 17.89 26.66 -13.07
C ARG A 661 18.92 27.08 -12.03
N THR A 662 19.67 28.15 -12.31
CA THR A 662 20.67 28.68 -11.38
C THR A 662 20.02 29.20 -10.09
N GLY A 663 18.88 29.89 -10.18
CA GLY A 663 18.10 30.30 -9.00
C GLY A 663 17.59 29.13 -8.16
N VAL A 664 17.16 28.02 -8.78
CA VAL A 664 16.81 26.78 -8.08
C VAL A 664 18.03 26.21 -7.36
N ASN A 665 19.17 26.12 -8.04
CA ASN A 665 20.41 25.60 -7.45
C ASN A 665 20.93 26.46 -6.30
N GLU A 666 20.79 27.78 -6.36
CA GLU A 666 21.10 28.68 -5.24
C GLU A 666 20.24 28.37 -4.03
N LEU A 667 18.93 28.12 -4.22
CA LEU A 667 18.03 27.73 -3.13
C LEU A 667 18.39 26.37 -2.53
N ILE A 668 18.75 25.39 -3.37
CA ILE A 668 19.25 24.07 -2.92
C ILE A 668 20.51 24.24 -2.05
N ARG A 669 21.47 25.05 -2.49
CA ARG A 669 22.75 25.30 -1.80
C ARG A 669 22.63 26.16 -0.54
N SER A 670 21.61 27.01 -0.45
CA SER A 670 21.49 28.04 0.61
C SER A 670 21.40 27.49 2.04
N GLY A 671 21.08 26.20 2.19
CA GLY A 671 20.81 25.58 3.48
C GLY A 671 19.43 25.96 4.02
N GLY A 672 18.64 24.97 4.45
CA GLY A 672 17.28 25.20 4.98
C GLY A 672 16.14 24.60 4.14
N ILE A 673 16.47 23.78 3.14
CA ILE A 673 15.52 22.86 2.50
C ILE A 673 15.91 21.42 2.81
N PHE A 674 17.16 21.04 2.51
CA PHE A 674 17.65 19.67 2.65
C PHE A 674 18.62 19.52 3.83
N ASP A 675 18.84 18.29 4.28
CA ASP A 675 19.80 17.94 5.33
C ASP A 675 21.25 17.95 4.83
N GLY A 676 21.43 17.90 3.51
CA GLY A 676 22.70 17.98 2.81
C GLY A 676 22.51 18.23 1.32
N VAL A 677 23.59 18.51 0.62
CA VAL A 677 23.59 18.83 -0.82
C VAL A 677 24.60 17.97 -1.55
N ALA A 678 24.19 17.41 -2.69
CA ALA A 678 25.08 16.85 -3.69
C ALA A 678 25.18 17.84 -4.86
N ASP A 679 26.32 18.53 -5.01
CA ASP A 679 26.47 19.60 -6.01
C ASP A 679 26.82 19.04 -7.40
N PHE A 680 25.82 18.38 -7.99
CA PHE A 680 25.88 17.80 -9.34
C PHE A 680 26.17 18.83 -10.43
N ASP A 681 25.72 20.09 -10.28
CA ASP A 681 26.04 21.18 -11.19
C ASP A 681 27.54 21.45 -11.19
N ALA A 682 28.14 21.63 -10.00
CA ALA A 682 29.57 21.86 -9.88
C ALA A 682 30.40 20.65 -10.35
N ALA A 683 29.89 19.43 -10.17
CA ALA A 683 30.57 18.20 -10.56
C ALA A 683 30.80 18.10 -12.08
N VAL A 684 29.86 18.61 -12.88
CA VAL A 684 29.86 18.37 -14.33
C VAL A 684 29.94 19.63 -15.20
N ARG A 685 29.74 20.83 -14.64
CA ARG A 685 29.76 22.08 -15.43
C ARG A 685 31.12 22.40 -16.02
N ASP A 686 31.12 23.01 -17.20
CA ASP A 686 32.32 23.54 -17.83
C ASP A 686 32.77 24.83 -17.11
N PRO A 687 33.99 24.90 -16.56
CA PRO A 687 34.49 26.13 -15.93
C PRO A 687 34.61 27.31 -16.90
N ALA A 688 34.72 27.07 -18.21
CA ALA A 688 34.75 28.11 -19.24
C ALA A 688 33.34 28.58 -19.66
N ASP A 689 32.32 27.73 -19.45
CA ASP A 689 30.92 28.02 -19.78
C ASP A 689 29.99 27.31 -18.79
N PRO A 690 29.73 27.88 -17.59
CA PRO A 690 29.02 27.19 -16.51
C PRO A 690 27.58 26.76 -16.81
N SER A 691 27.00 27.21 -17.92
CA SER A 691 25.69 26.78 -18.39
C SER A 691 25.75 25.49 -19.22
N ALA A 692 26.95 25.06 -19.63
CA ALA A 692 27.19 23.81 -20.34
C ALA A 692 27.84 22.76 -19.43
N MET A 693 27.57 21.49 -19.72
CA MET A 693 28.29 20.36 -19.15
C MET A 693 29.63 20.16 -19.87
N ARG A 694 30.68 19.74 -19.16
CA ARG A 694 31.98 19.44 -19.76
C ARG A 694 31.82 18.37 -20.86
N PRO A 695 32.48 18.50 -22.02
CA PRO A 695 32.26 17.60 -23.15
C PRO A 695 32.44 16.11 -22.84
N GLU A 696 33.37 15.74 -21.96
CA GLU A 696 33.59 14.35 -21.53
C GLU A 696 32.45 13.79 -20.66
N PHE A 697 31.72 14.66 -19.96
CA PHE A 697 30.62 14.28 -19.07
C PHE A 697 29.27 14.34 -19.77
N ALA A 698 29.16 15.03 -20.91
CA ALA A 698 27.92 15.23 -21.62
C ALA A 698 27.66 14.14 -22.66
N ALA A 699 26.44 13.61 -22.69
CA ALA A 699 25.95 12.85 -23.83
C ALA A 699 25.81 13.73 -25.09
N GLU A 700 25.40 13.11 -26.20
CA GLU A 700 25.23 13.82 -27.46
C GLU A 700 24.16 14.93 -27.39
N ASP A 701 23.10 14.71 -26.61
CA ASP A 701 21.97 15.64 -26.49
C ASP A 701 22.23 16.86 -25.60
N LYS A 702 23.37 16.88 -24.89
CA LYS A 702 23.80 17.94 -23.97
C LYS A 702 22.87 18.20 -22.78
N LEU A 703 21.95 17.28 -22.48
CA LEU A 703 21.12 17.29 -21.28
C LEU A 703 21.52 16.16 -20.32
N HIS A 704 21.72 14.95 -20.86
CA HIS A 704 22.03 13.79 -20.04
C HIS A 704 23.55 13.61 -19.86
N PRO A 705 23.99 13.07 -18.71
CA PRO A 705 25.38 12.70 -18.53
C PRO A 705 25.75 11.45 -19.34
N SER A 706 26.99 11.37 -19.81
CA SER A 706 27.64 10.14 -20.27
C SER A 706 27.92 9.20 -19.08
N ASP A 707 28.49 8.02 -19.32
CA ASP A 707 28.97 7.14 -18.25
C ASP A 707 29.96 7.87 -17.31
N ALA A 708 30.91 8.62 -17.86
CA ALA A 708 31.86 9.41 -17.08
C ALA A 708 31.17 10.56 -16.32
N GLY A 709 30.11 11.14 -16.90
CA GLY A 709 29.28 12.13 -16.23
C GLY A 709 28.53 11.52 -15.03
N ASN A 710 27.92 10.34 -15.20
CA ASN A 710 27.24 9.60 -14.13
C ASN A 710 28.20 9.22 -12.99
N GLU A 711 29.43 8.80 -13.31
CA GLU A 711 30.47 8.54 -12.31
C GLU A 711 30.81 9.83 -11.53
N ALA A 712 30.94 10.97 -12.22
CA ALA A 712 31.20 12.27 -11.59
C ALA A 712 30.04 12.72 -10.68
N LEU A 713 28.78 12.49 -11.08
CA LEU A 713 27.61 12.73 -10.23
C LEU A 713 27.68 11.89 -8.96
N ALA A 714 27.91 10.58 -9.10
CA ALA A 714 28.03 9.68 -7.96
C ALA A 714 29.17 10.12 -7.03
N ALA A 715 30.32 10.54 -7.55
CA ALA A 715 31.48 11.00 -6.78
C ALA A 715 31.20 12.28 -5.96
N ALA A 716 30.29 13.14 -6.40
CA ALA A 716 29.90 14.36 -5.70
C ALA A 716 29.03 14.13 -4.45
N ILE A 717 28.61 12.88 -4.22
CA ILE A 717 27.80 12.51 -3.05
C ILE A 717 28.73 12.21 -1.87
N GLU A 718 28.55 12.93 -0.78
CA GLU A 718 29.22 12.64 0.49
C GLU A 718 28.60 11.41 1.15
N LEU A 719 29.39 10.35 1.32
CA LEU A 719 28.91 9.09 1.91
C LEU A 719 28.72 9.19 3.43
N ALA A 720 29.47 10.11 4.06
CA ALA A 720 29.40 10.35 5.50
C ALA A 720 28.03 10.94 5.88
N GLY A 721 27.13 10.05 6.34
CA GLY A 721 25.81 10.43 6.83
C GLY A 721 24.66 10.10 5.88
N LEU A 722 24.84 9.17 4.95
CA LEU A 722 23.75 8.48 4.25
C LEU A 722 23.11 7.34 5.08
#